data_AF-A0A2T6DII8-F1
#
_entry.id   AF-A0A2T6DII8-F1
#
_cell.length_a   1.000
_cell.length_b   1.000
_cell.length_c   1.000
_cell.angle_alpha   90.00
_cell.angle_beta   90.00
_cell.angle_gamma   90.00
#
_symmetry.space_group_name_H-M   'P 1'
#
loop_
_entity.id
_entity.type
_entity.pdbx_description
1 polymer ?
#
loop_
_entity_poly.entity_id
_entity_poly.type
_entity_poly.pdbx_seq_one_letter_code
_entity_poly.pdbx_strand_id
1 'polypeptide(L)'
;MTATLQTHRPTIPLPATSDAPPARPGAARFIWYDDAGTGRNIFALFLRRFCLEAVPTIFPLHLFADSLYRLRVNGQVIGHGPARFLPQYPQYDTYNLSPWLHAGDNTILVEVTSRGGPCYQAIESTAGFIAWGGACEGETPLPSGSETSHVPGTWHVSPTTAVTTCLTTPGEWLVHRATTWDSDVESYSFAQGCIEIAHHERLPNGYPAFPSPATLNPGEWQRPVERARQDANWGTLEPRAIAMPSMRRLEPARLVTVAPLRPSQGRYGFNARNTAGRVRQPFFTHILSPCAQEVEAGVFWGPLFLNGQQLKHEKCKTRGNRENAVLPLRQGWNFIYGIPEAIRPSWTWLMEFPLSAGLRLAALPSDKCSAVFALGPSFELPVGTIPSTAPTELSQVPRLAEDWVLTESRLVSPAREGAWDISCPSIDANKPWTGTYVIPSSPDGTAVVLDFGTEYLGHTEIVIESPHGLTVDVSYDERLNDAGLVPHYRCNPFINNADRYICPPGRHAIESYHERGGRYLQLTLRPHPGTPPAPVTIHSAALVQTTGCYTLEEGDGRGGTQRRTEGWFRCSDKLFDWTWRACVDTLCASMSDGWIDPWRERGMYIGDSVVEAVATRKFTSDVRMEAWALRLWSRGQFPSGQIPDVVPSAHLTPLCDYSLLWIVMLRNYWAATGDTRLLREVWPSVARVFASKVWRVSQEPAAAGVLWETHPDCFIFVDWGHAPEERLGVNAVLNAFRLRALECAAELAGPLGLPELRESYRREADVVRTAFRRAFWDDDAGRFVACVLNGRRSTGPAIHANALALAYRIATPGQFDSVVAYARERMKINTERPVGYINFYFMYFLFAGLYEAGKAGLVENLIREHYGIMRDKGAWTLWETLARGIRGEGSMCHGWTCSPLIYFAERVLGVRELVPGDDTQLLVAPESDTLDWAEGAVPHRLGQITVAWRIEGLCLHLRVQAPDGVRVLIRPAGRLGQLDRIVPSTRNGASELPSQPSVDTQHRAAVLP
;
A
#
# COMPACT_ATOMS: atom_id res chain seq x y z
N MET A 1 6.00 30.11 28.67
CA MET A 1 6.29 29.00 29.59
C MET A 1 6.42 27.74 28.75
N THR A 2 7.66 27.37 28.46
CA THR A 2 8.07 26.24 27.61
C THR A 2 8.07 24.96 28.44
N ALA A 3 6.98 24.19 28.37
CA ALA A 3 6.96 22.81 28.86
C ALA A 3 7.37 21.88 27.71
N THR A 4 8.61 21.40 27.76
CA THR A 4 9.09 20.27 26.96
C THR A 4 8.24 19.05 27.27
N LEU A 5 7.40 18.65 26.31
CA LEU A 5 6.67 17.39 26.30
C LEU A 5 7.69 16.24 26.14
N GLN A 6 8.17 15.69 27.26
CA GLN A 6 8.81 14.38 27.26
C GLN A 6 7.72 13.32 27.07
N THR A 7 7.60 12.82 25.84
CA THR A 7 6.76 11.66 25.53
C THR A 7 7.45 10.39 26.04
N HIS A 8 7.31 10.10 27.34
CA HIS A 8 7.61 8.77 27.86
C HIS A 8 6.54 7.80 27.33
N ARG A 9 6.91 6.96 26.36
CA ARG A 9 6.09 5.85 25.85
C ARG A 9 6.42 4.58 26.64
N PRO A 10 5.44 3.88 27.22
CA PRO A 10 5.51 2.45 27.41
C PRO A 10 4.87 1.77 26.18
N THR A 11 5.69 1.26 25.28
CA THR A 11 5.26 0.19 24.36
C THR A 11 5.08 -1.08 25.19
N ILE A 12 3.83 -1.41 25.52
CA ILE A 12 3.49 -2.69 26.15
C ILE A 12 3.25 -3.70 25.02
N PRO A 13 4.00 -4.81 24.93
CA PRO A 13 3.62 -5.92 24.06
C PRO A 13 2.34 -6.55 24.61
N LEU A 14 1.33 -6.72 23.76
CA LEU A 14 0.21 -7.62 24.08
C LEU A 14 0.77 -9.05 24.17
N PRO A 15 0.66 -9.75 25.32
CA PRO A 15 1.08 -11.13 25.41
C PRO A 15 0.20 -12.00 24.51
N ALA A 16 0.82 -12.95 23.82
CA ALA A 16 0.10 -14.03 23.17
C ALA A 16 -0.23 -15.12 24.20
N THR A 17 -1.35 -15.05 24.91
CA THR A 17 -2.02 -16.21 25.54
C THR A 17 -3.47 -15.94 25.99
N SER A 18 -4.36 -16.81 25.50
CA SER A 18 -5.59 -17.40 26.06
C SER A 18 -6.75 -16.61 26.69
N ASP A 19 -6.66 -15.32 27.04
CA ASP A 19 -7.85 -14.62 27.55
C ASP A 19 -8.60 -13.97 26.39
N ALA A 20 -9.75 -14.56 26.04
CA ALA A 20 -10.64 -13.98 25.04
C ALA A 20 -11.07 -12.58 25.52
N PRO A 21 -10.85 -11.51 24.73
CA PRO A 21 -11.32 -10.18 25.09
C PRO A 21 -12.84 -10.19 25.26
N PRO A 22 -13.40 -9.31 26.11
CA PRO A 22 -14.81 -9.34 26.45
C PRO A 22 -15.67 -9.27 25.19
N ALA A 23 -16.63 -10.19 25.09
CA ALA A 23 -17.56 -10.23 23.98
C ALA A 23 -18.34 -8.91 23.92
N ARG A 24 -18.67 -8.45 22.70
CA ARG A 24 -19.56 -7.29 22.48
C ARG A 24 -20.80 -7.44 23.36
N PRO A 25 -21.12 -6.47 24.25
CA PRO A 25 -22.35 -6.50 25.01
C PRO A 25 -23.56 -6.52 24.08
N GLY A 26 -24.59 -7.33 24.37
CA GLY A 26 -25.81 -7.40 23.54
C GLY A 26 -26.54 -6.05 23.39
N ALA A 27 -26.29 -5.12 24.31
CA ALA A 27 -26.81 -3.76 24.28
C ALA A 27 -26.06 -2.81 23.32
N ALA A 28 -24.82 -3.11 22.93
CA ALA A 28 -24.07 -2.27 22.01
C ALA A 28 -24.68 -2.33 20.61
N ARG A 29 -24.98 -1.17 20.01
CA ARG A 29 -25.60 -1.05 18.68
C ARG A 29 -24.75 -0.22 17.74
N PHE A 30 -24.76 -0.59 16.46
CA PHE A 30 -24.21 0.27 15.42
C PHE A 30 -25.05 1.55 15.31
N ILE A 31 -24.39 2.69 15.25
CA ILE A 31 -24.99 4.01 15.20
C ILE A 31 -24.41 4.85 14.06
N TRP A 32 -25.20 5.78 13.53
CA TRP A 32 -24.79 6.76 12.52
C TRP A 32 -25.57 8.08 12.65
N TYR A 33 -25.31 9.07 11.79
CA TYR A 33 -26.10 10.32 11.79
C TYR A 33 -27.47 10.16 11.10
N ASP A 34 -27.62 9.14 10.24
CA ASP A 34 -28.87 8.76 9.58
C ASP A 34 -29.00 7.22 9.47
N ASP A 35 -30.17 6.71 9.10
CA ASP A 35 -30.38 5.26 8.88
C ASP A 35 -29.95 4.79 7.48
N ALA A 36 -29.72 5.72 6.54
CA ALA A 36 -29.26 5.36 5.19
C ALA A 36 -27.81 4.87 5.23
N GLY A 37 -26.89 5.62 5.86
CA GLY A 37 -25.46 5.27 5.98
C GLY A 37 -24.82 5.02 4.62
N THR A 38 -25.31 5.72 3.61
CA THR A 38 -24.80 5.71 2.25
C THR A 38 -24.23 7.09 1.92
N GLY A 39 -23.51 7.18 0.81
CA GLY A 39 -22.87 8.40 0.37
C GLY A 39 -21.35 8.27 0.35
N ARG A 40 -20.73 9.00 -0.58
CA ARG A 40 -19.31 8.97 -0.85
C ARG A 40 -18.58 10.05 -0.06
N ASN A 41 -17.44 9.71 0.54
CA ASN A 41 -16.59 10.65 1.28
C ASN A 41 -17.34 11.44 2.37
N ILE A 42 -18.17 10.75 3.17
CA ILE A 42 -18.99 11.38 4.21
C ILE A 42 -18.30 11.25 5.57
N PHE A 43 -18.22 12.34 6.32
CA PHE A 43 -17.62 12.37 7.65
C PHE A 43 -18.67 12.61 8.73
N ALA A 44 -18.59 11.84 9.81
CA ALA A 44 -19.40 12.01 11.01
C ALA A 44 -18.51 12.03 12.25
N LEU A 45 -18.78 12.97 13.15
CA LEU A 45 -18.07 13.15 14.41
C LEU A 45 -18.92 12.58 15.54
N PHE A 46 -18.42 11.57 16.25
CA PHE A 46 -19.09 11.00 17.42
C PHE A 46 -18.41 11.49 18.69
N LEU A 47 -19.18 12.10 19.58
CA LEU A 47 -18.67 12.74 20.78
C LEU A 47 -19.26 12.09 22.03
N ARG A 48 -18.40 11.72 22.98
CA ARG A 48 -18.78 11.28 24.32
C ARG A 48 -18.06 12.16 25.35
N ARG A 49 -18.84 12.73 26.27
CA ARG A 49 -18.34 13.55 27.39
C ARG A 49 -18.72 12.93 28.71
N PHE A 50 -17.82 12.93 29.68
CA PHE A 50 -18.08 12.39 31.01
C PHE A 50 -17.13 13.03 32.03
N CYS A 51 -17.47 12.94 33.31
CA CYS A 51 -16.64 13.45 34.39
C CYS A 51 -16.13 12.28 35.23
N LEU A 52 -14.85 12.32 35.62
CA LEU A 52 -14.21 11.33 36.48
C LEU A 52 -13.78 11.99 37.79
N GLU A 53 -14.08 11.35 38.92
CA GLU A 53 -13.51 11.78 40.21
C GLU A 53 -12.00 11.51 40.28
N ALA A 54 -11.60 10.34 39.77
CA ALA A 54 -10.21 9.93 39.63
C ALA A 54 -10.05 9.10 38.35
N VAL A 55 -8.84 9.10 37.78
CA VAL A 55 -8.54 8.30 36.59
C VAL A 55 -8.34 6.83 37.02
N PRO A 56 -9.14 5.88 36.52
CA PRO A 56 -8.95 4.47 36.84
C PRO A 56 -7.69 3.94 36.16
N THR A 57 -7.07 2.91 36.75
CA THR A 57 -5.85 2.27 36.21
C THR A 57 -6.05 1.72 34.79
N ILE A 58 -7.27 1.22 34.52
CA ILE A 58 -7.67 0.70 33.22
C ILE A 58 -9.04 1.31 32.86
N PHE A 59 -9.13 1.90 31.68
CA PHE A 59 -10.37 2.44 31.11
C PHE A 59 -10.48 1.93 29.66
N PRO A 60 -11.05 0.75 29.43
CA PRO A 60 -11.07 0.16 28.11
C PRO A 60 -12.07 0.88 27.20
N LEU A 61 -11.69 1.11 25.95
CA LEU A 61 -12.58 1.45 24.86
C LEU A 61 -12.38 0.41 23.75
N HIS A 62 -13.44 -0.32 23.46
CA HIS A 62 -13.55 -1.16 22.29
C HIS A 62 -14.34 -0.40 21.24
N LEU A 63 -13.85 -0.36 20.00
CA LEU A 63 -14.60 0.29 18.92
C LEU A 63 -14.34 -0.33 17.55
N PHE A 64 -15.33 -0.14 16.68
CA PHE A 64 -15.23 -0.40 15.25
C PHE A 64 -16.02 0.66 14.48
N ALA A 65 -15.54 0.98 13.27
CA ALA A 65 -16.23 1.88 12.38
C ALA A 65 -16.09 1.42 10.92
N ASP A 66 -17.17 1.55 10.15
CA ASP A 66 -17.14 1.41 8.70
C ASP A 66 -17.21 2.81 8.07
N SER A 67 -16.18 3.29 7.37
CA SER A 67 -15.04 2.53 6.84
C SER A 67 -13.70 2.77 7.55
N LEU A 68 -13.49 3.96 8.14
CA LEU A 68 -12.31 4.31 8.93
C LEU A 68 -12.70 5.23 10.08
N TYR A 69 -11.89 5.26 11.14
CA TYR A 69 -11.97 6.20 12.25
C TYR A 69 -10.60 6.80 12.62
N ARG A 70 -10.63 8.02 13.17
CA ARG A 70 -9.57 8.63 13.97
C ARG A 70 -10.09 8.88 15.38
N LEU A 71 -9.39 8.37 16.38
CA LEU A 71 -9.79 8.43 17.79
C LEU A 71 -9.00 9.51 18.52
N ARG A 72 -9.72 10.42 19.19
CA ARG A 72 -9.15 11.42 20.08
C ARG A 72 -9.68 11.33 21.48
N VAL A 73 -8.80 11.61 22.43
CA VAL A 73 -9.13 11.80 23.85
C VAL A 73 -8.60 13.16 24.27
N ASN A 74 -9.47 14.02 24.78
CA ASN A 74 -9.14 15.38 25.22
C ASN A 74 -8.38 16.19 24.16
N GLY A 75 -8.77 16.02 22.88
CA GLY A 75 -8.18 16.70 21.71
C GLY A 75 -6.95 16.02 21.11
N GLN A 76 -6.30 15.10 21.82
CA GLN A 76 -5.12 14.37 21.34
C GLN A 76 -5.52 13.14 20.51
N VAL A 77 -4.92 12.97 19.32
CA VAL A 77 -5.05 11.73 18.55
C VAL A 77 -4.31 10.59 19.26
N ILE A 78 -5.02 9.49 19.50
CA ILE A 78 -4.45 8.31 20.17
C ILE A 78 -4.42 7.06 19.28
N GLY A 79 -5.18 7.06 18.17
CA GLY A 79 -5.21 5.93 17.26
C GLY A 79 -6.03 6.17 16.00
N HIS A 80 -5.74 5.33 15.01
CA HIS A 80 -6.45 5.25 13.74
C HIS A 80 -6.84 3.79 13.49
N GLY A 81 -7.98 3.59 12.84
CA GLY A 81 -8.42 2.26 12.49
C GLY A 81 -9.71 2.27 11.68
N PRO A 82 -10.44 1.15 11.62
CA PRO A 82 -9.91 -0.17 11.94
C PRO A 82 -8.82 -0.57 10.94
N ALA A 83 -8.18 -1.74 11.12
CA ALA A 83 -7.49 -2.37 10.00
C ALA A 83 -8.48 -2.66 8.86
N ARG A 84 -8.00 -2.79 7.62
CA ARG A 84 -8.82 -3.21 6.48
C ARG A 84 -9.60 -4.48 6.80
N PHE A 85 -10.83 -4.56 6.30
CA PHE A 85 -11.74 -5.66 6.64
C PHE A 85 -12.69 -5.97 5.49
N LEU A 86 -13.30 -7.15 5.56
CA LEU A 86 -14.52 -7.47 4.84
C LEU A 86 -15.70 -7.23 5.79
N PRO A 87 -16.79 -6.54 5.39
CA PRO A 87 -17.94 -6.27 6.27
C PRO A 87 -18.52 -7.52 6.93
N GLN A 88 -18.41 -8.69 6.30
CA GLN A 88 -18.84 -9.98 6.86
C GLN A 88 -17.94 -10.50 7.99
N TYR A 89 -16.75 -9.92 8.15
CA TYR A 89 -15.73 -10.31 9.11
C TYR A 89 -15.04 -9.08 9.73
N PRO A 90 -15.79 -8.17 10.38
CA PRO A 90 -15.23 -6.93 10.91
C PRO A 90 -14.40 -7.21 12.16
N GLN A 91 -13.36 -6.41 12.37
CA GLN A 91 -12.53 -6.49 13.58
C GLN A 91 -12.55 -5.19 14.38
N TYR A 92 -12.77 -5.28 15.69
CA TYR A 92 -12.73 -4.12 16.58
C TYR A 92 -11.35 -3.94 17.21
N ASP A 93 -10.98 -2.68 17.43
CA ASP A 93 -9.76 -2.30 18.13
C ASP A 93 -10.07 -2.07 19.61
N THR A 94 -9.06 -2.26 20.47
CA THR A 94 -9.17 -2.05 21.93
C THR A 94 -8.07 -1.12 22.40
N TYR A 95 -8.45 -0.07 23.12
CA TYR A 95 -7.55 0.91 23.72
C TYR A 95 -7.76 0.96 25.23
N ASN A 96 -6.67 1.06 26.00
CA ASN A 96 -6.76 1.52 27.39
C ASN A 96 -6.60 3.04 27.42
N LEU A 97 -7.67 3.78 27.70
CA LEU A 97 -7.66 5.24 27.62
C LEU A 97 -7.06 5.93 28.84
N SER A 98 -6.81 5.21 29.94
CA SER A 98 -6.32 5.79 31.21
C SER A 98 -5.16 6.79 31.06
N PRO A 99 -4.12 6.57 30.21
CA PRO A 99 -3.02 7.51 30.07
C PRO A 99 -3.38 8.89 29.51
N TRP A 100 -4.57 9.03 28.90
CA TRP A 100 -5.03 10.27 28.25
C TRP A 100 -6.21 10.92 28.98
N LEU A 101 -6.66 10.32 30.07
CA LEU A 101 -7.75 10.84 30.90
C LEU A 101 -7.18 11.65 32.08
N HIS A 102 -8.01 12.51 32.65
CA HIS A 102 -7.70 13.25 33.87
C HIS A 102 -8.91 13.30 34.82
N ALA A 103 -8.71 13.68 36.08
CA ALA A 103 -9.84 13.99 36.96
C ALA A 103 -10.61 15.21 36.41
N GLY A 104 -11.93 15.22 36.58
CA GLY A 104 -12.84 16.21 36.00
C GLY A 104 -13.37 15.80 34.62
N ASP A 105 -13.70 16.81 33.80
CA ASP A 105 -14.35 16.61 32.50
C ASP A 105 -13.41 16.03 31.45
N ASN A 106 -13.82 14.93 30.83
CA ASN A 106 -13.11 14.29 29.72
C ASN A 106 -13.99 14.20 28.48
N THR A 107 -13.34 14.17 27.32
CA THR A 107 -13.98 14.04 26.02
C THR A 107 -13.32 12.95 25.20
N ILE A 108 -14.15 12.09 24.59
CA ILE A 108 -13.76 11.17 23.52
C ILE A 108 -14.43 11.64 22.24
N LEU A 109 -13.63 11.86 21.19
CA LEU A 109 -14.10 12.17 19.85
C LEU A 109 -13.66 11.05 18.90
N VAL A 110 -14.61 10.47 18.16
CA VAL A 110 -14.33 9.50 17.10
C VAL A 110 -14.77 10.11 15.78
N GLU A 111 -13.81 10.40 14.92
CA GLU A 111 -14.03 10.97 13.59
C GLU A 111 -14.15 9.81 12.59
N VAL A 112 -15.34 9.52 12.09
CA VAL A 112 -15.60 8.37 11.22
C VAL A 112 -15.87 8.84 9.80
N THR A 113 -15.25 8.20 8.82
CA THR A 113 -15.52 8.43 7.39
C THR A 113 -16.13 7.20 6.72
N SER A 114 -17.16 7.45 5.92
CA SER A 114 -17.66 6.51 4.94
C SER A 114 -16.99 6.79 3.61
N ARG A 115 -16.26 5.80 3.09
CA ARG A 115 -15.62 5.92 1.77
C ARG A 115 -16.68 6.04 0.67
N GLY A 116 -17.71 5.20 0.72
CA GLY A 116 -18.85 5.18 -0.21
C GLY A 116 -18.47 5.07 -1.68
N GLY A 117 -17.39 4.35 -1.98
CA GLY A 117 -16.93 4.10 -3.34
C GLY A 117 -15.85 3.02 -3.42
N PRO A 118 -15.68 2.39 -4.59
CA PRO A 118 -14.75 1.29 -4.78
C PRO A 118 -13.28 1.74 -4.70
N CYS A 119 -12.45 0.96 -4.01
CA CYS A 119 -11.00 1.12 -3.97
C CYS A 119 -10.34 -0.26 -3.73
N TYR A 120 -9.01 -0.32 -3.70
CA TYR A 120 -8.25 -1.56 -3.48
C TYR A 120 -7.89 -1.80 -2.01
N GLN A 121 -8.55 -1.07 -1.11
CA GLN A 121 -8.33 -1.09 0.34
C GLN A 121 -9.61 -1.45 1.10
N ALA A 122 -10.75 -1.47 0.41
CA ALA A 122 -12.07 -1.72 0.96
C ALA A 122 -13.03 -2.12 -0.16
N ILE A 123 -14.02 -2.93 0.18
CA ILE A 123 -15.19 -3.13 -0.68
C ILE A 123 -16.24 -2.05 -0.39
N GLU A 124 -17.20 -1.88 -1.30
CA GLU A 124 -18.35 -1.01 -1.03
C GLU A 124 -19.17 -1.55 0.15
N SER A 125 -19.45 -0.69 1.11
CA SER A 125 -20.16 -1.01 2.35
C SER A 125 -20.97 0.21 2.82
N THR A 126 -21.77 0.02 3.87
CA THR A 126 -22.54 1.07 4.53
C THR A 126 -21.80 1.59 5.77
N ALA A 127 -22.04 2.85 6.12
CA ALA A 127 -21.42 3.50 7.27
C ALA A 127 -22.04 3.07 8.60
N GLY A 128 -21.20 2.96 9.63
CA GLY A 128 -21.65 2.70 10.99
C GLY A 128 -20.51 2.79 12.00
N PHE A 129 -20.84 3.16 13.23
CA PHE A 129 -19.92 3.22 14.36
C PHE A 129 -20.48 2.44 15.54
N ILE A 130 -19.64 1.71 16.26
CA ILE A 130 -20.01 1.00 17.47
C ILE A 130 -18.88 1.07 18.49
N ALA A 131 -19.23 1.26 19.76
CA ALA A 131 -18.26 1.28 20.85
C ALA A 131 -18.86 0.73 22.15
N TRP A 132 -17.99 0.21 23.03
CA TRP A 132 -18.33 -0.21 24.40
C TRP A 132 -17.09 -0.20 25.31
N GLY A 133 -17.32 -0.42 26.61
CA GLY A 133 -16.29 -0.35 27.67
C GLY A 133 -16.57 0.80 28.65
N GLY A 134 -15.51 1.34 29.24
CA GLY A 134 -15.53 2.33 30.32
C GLY A 134 -15.30 1.72 31.70
N ALA A 135 -15.63 2.45 32.76
CA ALA A 135 -15.51 2.01 34.14
C ALA A 135 -16.90 1.63 34.67
N CYS A 136 -17.38 0.42 34.37
CA CYS A 136 -18.72 -0.05 34.76
C CYS A 136 -18.68 -1.02 35.95
N GLU A 137 -19.57 -0.87 36.93
CA GLU A 137 -19.85 -1.93 37.91
C GLU A 137 -20.50 -3.14 37.22
N GLY A 138 -19.94 -4.34 37.38
CA GLY A 138 -20.59 -5.60 36.98
C GLY A 138 -19.94 -6.40 35.85
N GLU A 139 -18.81 -5.97 35.28
CA GLU A 139 -17.96 -6.88 34.49
C GLU A 139 -17.05 -7.68 35.43
N THR A 140 -17.44 -8.93 35.70
CA THR A 140 -16.73 -9.85 36.59
C THR A 140 -15.34 -10.22 36.04
N PRO A 141 -14.27 -10.20 36.86
CA PRO A 141 -13.00 -10.83 36.50
C PRO A 141 -13.16 -12.36 36.34
N LEU A 142 -12.43 -12.94 35.39
CA LEU A 142 -12.39 -14.40 35.12
C LEU A 142 -12.02 -15.22 36.38
N PRO A 143 -12.48 -16.48 36.53
CA PRO A 143 -12.19 -17.33 37.69
C PRO A 143 -10.74 -17.83 37.70
N SER A 144 -10.12 -17.79 38.88
CA SER A 144 -8.79 -18.29 39.19
C SER A 144 -8.65 -19.82 39.05
N GLY A 145 -7.61 -20.28 38.35
CA GLY A 145 -7.17 -21.67 38.31
C GLY A 145 -5.67 -21.82 38.56
N SER A 146 -5.34 -22.24 39.79
CA SER A 146 -4.09 -22.84 40.32
C SER A 146 -2.71 -22.20 40.06
N GLU A 147 -2.07 -21.88 41.18
CA GLU A 147 -0.69 -21.43 41.40
C GLU A 147 0.38 -22.23 40.64
N THR A 148 1.14 -21.57 39.76
CA THR A 148 2.59 -21.37 39.85
C THR A 148 3.13 -20.73 38.56
N SER A 149 4.14 -19.88 38.72
CA SER A 149 4.99 -19.21 37.72
C SER A 149 4.56 -17.79 37.27
N HIS A 150 5.52 -16.88 37.45
CA HIS A 150 5.45 -15.46 37.21
C HIS A 150 5.26 -15.12 35.72
N VAL A 151 4.09 -14.60 35.37
CA VAL A 151 3.80 -13.90 34.10
C VAL A 151 3.28 -12.50 34.46
N PRO A 152 3.83 -11.39 33.92
CA PRO A 152 3.21 -10.08 34.02
C PRO A 152 2.03 -10.03 33.05
N GLY A 153 0.79 -10.04 33.56
CA GLY A 153 -0.40 -10.03 32.70
C GLY A 153 -1.76 -10.20 33.38
N THR A 154 -1.82 -10.50 34.67
CA THR A 154 -3.09 -10.60 35.40
C THR A 154 -3.29 -9.38 36.30
N TRP A 155 -4.25 -8.53 35.92
CA TRP A 155 -4.57 -7.30 36.63
C TRP A 155 -5.63 -7.55 37.70
N HIS A 156 -5.30 -7.28 38.97
CA HIS A 156 -6.28 -7.15 40.04
C HIS A 156 -6.63 -5.67 40.21
N VAL A 157 -7.92 -5.35 40.15
CA VAL A 157 -8.45 -4.01 40.49
C VAL A 157 -9.05 -4.08 41.89
N SER A 158 -8.59 -3.20 42.79
CA SER A 158 -9.26 -2.94 44.06
C SER A 158 -10.44 -1.98 43.82
N PRO A 159 -11.64 -2.26 44.35
CA PRO A 159 -12.80 -1.41 44.14
C PRO A 159 -12.65 -0.15 45.00
N THR A 160 -12.49 1.00 44.36
CA THR A 160 -12.72 2.29 45.02
C THR A 160 -13.72 3.11 44.20
N THR A 161 -14.91 3.26 44.80
CA THR A 161 -15.91 4.33 44.63
C THR A 161 -16.44 4.64 43.20
N ALA A 162 -17.51 3.91 42.86
CA ALA A 162 -18.80 4.36 42.30
C ALA A 162 -18.90 5.64 41.42
N VAL A 163 -18.22 5.68 40.26
CA VAL A 163 -18.72 6.39 39.08
C VAL A 163 -18.74 5.44 37.88
N THR A 164 -19.93 4.96 37.53
CA THR A 164 -20.14 4.06 36.39
C THR A 164 -20.15 4.86 35.08
N THR A 165 -19.03 4.96 34.38
CA THR A 165 -19.00 5.57 33.03
C THR A 165 -19.11 4.47 31.98
N CYS A 166 -20.25 4.40 31.29
CA CYS A 166 -20.49 3.47 30.19
C CYS A 166 -20.24 4.13 28.83
N LEU A 167 -19.48 3.46 27.96
CA LEU A 167 -19.18 3.90 26.59
C LEU A 167 -20.05 3.19 25.53
N THR A 168 -20.97 2.32 25.95
CA THR A 168 -21.80 1.50 25.05
C THR A 168 -22.69 2.36 24.16
N THR A 169 -22.64 2.16 22.84
CA THR A 169 -23.52 2.82 21.86
C THR A 169 -24.92 2.18 21.84
N PRO A 170 -26.02 2.95 21.65
CA PRO A 170 -26.05 4.39 21.35
C PRO A 170 -25.74 5.28 22.57
N GLY A 171 -26.08 4.82 23.78
CA GLY A 171 -25.76 5.48 25.05
C GLY A 171 -25.99 7.00 25.04
N GLU A 172 -25.02 7.73 25.61
CA GLU A 172 -24.97 9.19 25.65
C GLU A 172 -24.05 9.78 24.56
N TRP A 173 -23.83 9.03 23.48
CA TRP A 173 -23.07 9.56 22.34
C TRP A 173 -23.88 10.62 21.61
N LEU A 174 -23.18 11.66 21.14
CA LEU A 174 -23.70 12.65 20.21
C LEU A 174 -23.05 12.46 18.85
N VAL A 175 -23.74 12.86 17.78
CA VAL A 175 -23.21 12.83 16.42
C VAL A 175 -23.40 14.17 15.72
N HIS A 176 -22.41 14.56 14.93
CA HIS A 176 -22.45 15.68 14.01
C HIS A 176 -22.02 15.22 12.60
N ARG A 177 -22.83 15.51 11.58
CA ARG A 177 -22.45 15.28 10.17
C ARG A 177 -21.56 16.44 9.72
N ALA A 178 -20.27 16.18 9.56
CA ALA A 178 -19.31 17.21 9.19
C ALA A 178 -19.50 17.64 7.73
N THR A 179 -19.56 18.95 7.50
CA THR A 179 -19.57 19.58 6.17
C THR A 179 -18.24 20.23 5.80
N THR A 180 -17.22 20.02 6.65
CA THR A 180 -15.83 20.43 6.47
C THR A 180 -15.24 19.82 5.21
N TRP A 181 -15.39 18.50 5.02
CA TRP A 181 -14.87 17.77 3.85
C TRP A 181 -15.90 17.75 2.73
N ASP A 182 -15.49 18.12 1.51
CA ASP A 182 -16.35 18.02 0.32
C ASP A 182 -16.55 16.55 -0.07
N SER A 183 -17.80 16.14 -0.22
CA SER A 183 -18.16 14.78 -0.61
C SER A 183 -18.03 14.53 -2.12
N ASP A 184 -17.97 15.60 -2.93
CA ASP A 184 -17.90 15.57 -4.40
C ASP A 184 -16.49 15.89 -4.92
N VAL A 185 -15.54 15.03 -4.56
CA VAL A 185 -14.11 15.20 -4.89
C VAL A 185 -13.57 14.04 -5.70
N GLU A 186 -12.40 14.19 -6.31
CA GLU A 186 -11.78 13.10 -7.09
C GLU A 186 -11.24 11.99 -6.18
N SER A 187 -11.06 10.79 -6.73
CA SER A 187 -10.24 9.77 -6.06
C SER A 187 -8.77 10.18 -6.08
N TYR A 188 -8.02 9.88 -5.02
CA TYR A 188 -6.57 10.10 -4.95
C TYR A 188 -5.83 9.29 -6.03
N SER A 189 -6.26 8.04 -6.27
CA SER A 189 -5.73 7.26 -7.40
C SER A 189 -6.77 6.31 -7.98
N PHE A 190 -6.37 5.48 -8.95
CA PHE A 190 -7.20 4.40 -9.47
C PHE A 190 -7.51 3.30 -8.43
N ALA A 191 -6.75 3.24 -7.34
CA ALA A 191 -6.79 2.21 -6.31
C ALA A 191 -7.09 2.76 -4.91
N GLN A 192 -6.96 4.08 -4.68
CA GLN A 192 -7.23 4.70 -3.39
C GLN A 192 -8.55 5.47 -3.34
N GLY A 193 -9.03 5.73 -2.13
CA GLY A 193 -10.20 6.58 -1.85
C GLY A 193 -10.01 8.05 -2.25
N CYS A 194 -10.91 8.92 -1.79
CA CYS A 194 -10.95 10.32 -2.17
C CYS A 194 -9.70 11.13 -1.76
N ILE A 195 -9.43 12.20 -2.50
CA ILE A 195 -8.62 13.32 -1.99
C ILE A 195 -9.40 14.05 -0.88
N GLU A 196 -8.72 14.81 -0.05
CA GLU A 196 -9.37 15.73 0.89
C GLU A 196 -9.50 17.11 0.24
N ILE A 197 -10.69 17.69 0.27
CA ILE A 197 -10.91 19.12 0.12
C ILE A 197 -11.67 19.58 1.36
N ALA A 198 -10.97 20.23 2.27
CA ALA A 198 -11.48 20.57 3.59
C ALA A 198 -11.57 22.08 3.81
N HIS A 199 -12.75 22.55 4.19
CA HIS A 199 -13.04 23.92 4.57
C HIS A 199 -12.91 24.08 6.08
N HIS A 200 -11.73 24.43 6.58
CA HIS A 200 -11.46 24.47 8.02
C HIS A 200 -12.27 25.55 8.75
N GLU A 201 -12.76 26.58 8.04
CA GLU A 201 -13.71 27.54 8.60
C GLU A 201 -15.06 26.92 9.01
N ARG A 202 -15.36 25.71 8.52
CA ARG A 202 -16.59 24.95 8.85
C ARG A 202 -16.41 23.93 9.97
N LEU A 203 -15.22 23.83 10.56
CA LEU A 203 -15.02 22.97 11.72
C LEU A 203 -15.92 23.43 12.88
N PRO A 204 -16.58 22.50 13.59
CA PRO A 204 -17.48 22.86 14.68
C PRO A 204 -16.73 23.54 15.83
N ASN A 205 -17.42 24.45 16.51
CA ASN A 205 -16.85 25.19 17.63
C ASN A 205 -16.31 24.24 18.72
N GLY A 206 -15.11 24.54 19.22
CA GLY A 206 -14.41 23.71 20.21
C GLY A 206 -13.64 22.52 19.63
N TYR A 207 -13.71 22.22 18.33
CA TYR A 207 -12.87 21.20 17.72
C TYR A 207 -11.37 21.51 17.91
N PRO A 208 -10.50 20.50 18.16
CA PRO A 208 -10.80 19.07 18.32
C PRO A 208 -11.09 18.62 19.76
N ALA A 209 -11.04 19.52 20.75
CA ALA A 209 -11.01 19.14 22.18
C ALA A 209 -12.37 19.22 22.91
N PHE A 210 -13.29 20.07 22.45
CA PHE A 210 -14.61 20.35 23.03
C PHE A 210 -14.59 20.59 24.56
N PRO A 211 -13.81 21.58 25.03
CA PRO A 211 -13.44 21.72 26.45
C PRO A 211 -14.63 22.02 27.38
N SER A 212 -15.77 22.48 26.88
CA SER A 212 -16.93 22.88 27.70
C SER A 212 -18.25 22.57 27.00
N PRO A 213 -19.35 22.23 27.71
CA PRO A 213 -20.65 21.99 27.06
C PRO A 213 -21.14 23.18 26.22
N ALA A 214 -20.70 24.39 26.57
CA ALA A 214 -21.01 25.61 25.82
C ALA A 214 -20.45 25.64 24.39
N THR A 215 -19.51 24.75 24.04
CA THR A 215 -19.00 24.65 22.66
C THR A 215 -19.91 23.84 21.75
N LEU A 216 -20.92 23.15 22.30
CA LEU A 216 -21.84 22.30 21.53
C LEU A 216 -23.09 23.09 21.13
N ASN A 217 -23.22 23.40 19.83
CA ASN A 217 -24.43 24.01 19.29
C ASN A 217 -25.56 22.96 19.20
N PRO A 218 -26.71 23.15 19.88
CA PRO A 218 -27.79 22.15 19.90
C PRO A 218 -28.41 21.83 18.52
N GLY A 219 -28.28 22.74 17.55
CA GLY A 219 -28.75 22.53 16.17
C GLY A 219 -27.76 21.74 15.29
N GLU A 220 -26.51 21.58 15.72
CA GLU A 220 -25.46 20.88 14.94
C GLU A 220 -25.19 19.47 15.46
N TRP A 221 -25.41 19.23 16.76
CA TRP A 221 -25.20 17.95 17.43
C TRP A 221 -26.53 17.29 17.75
N GLN A 222 -26.68 16.03 17.37
CA GLN A 222 -27.90 15.27 17.60
C GLN A 222 -27.60 13.93 18.28
N ARG A 223 -28.66 13.27 18.79
CA ARG A 223 -28.56 11.86 19.15
C ARG A 223 -28.38 11.04 17.87
N PRO A 224 -27.47 10.07 17.84
CA PRO A 224 -27.27 9.24 16.67
C PRO A 224 -28.46 8.28 16.47
N VAL A 225 -28.62 7.84 15.23
CA VAL A 225 -29.63 6.87 14.83
C VAL A 225 -29.01 5.47 14.91
N GLU A 226 -29.69 4.55 15.60
CA GLU A 226 -29.33 3.13 15.57
C GLU A 226 -29.57 2.55 14.17
N ARG A 227 -28.62 1.76 13.67
CA ARG A 227 -28.68 1.15 12.33
C ARG A 227 -29.69 0.00 12.31
N ALA A 228 -30.78 0.15 11.57
CA ALA A 228 -31.88 -0.82 11.57
C ALA A 228 -31.48 -2.22 11.05
N ARG A 229 -30.50 -2.32 10.13
CA ARG A 229 -30.07 -3.59 9.49
C ARG A 229 -28.63 -4.01 9.84
N GLN A 230 -28.17 -3.70 11.05
CA GLN A 230 -26.76 -3.93 11.42
C GLN A 230 -26.28 -5.39 11.20
N ASP A 231 -27.12 -6.39 11.46
CA ASP A 231 -26.76 -7.81 11.33
C ASP A 231 -26.72 -8.30 9.87
N ALA A 232 -27.35 -7.55 8.95
CA ALA A 232 -27.25 -7.79 7.52
C ALA A 232 -26.06 -7.06 6.88
N ASN A 233 -25.64 -5.95 7.48
CA ASN A 233 -24.57 -5.09 6.98
C ASN A 233 -23.19 -5.58 7.45
N TRP A 234 -23.10 -6.05 8.69
CA TRP A 234 -21.85 -6.47 9.30
C TRP A 234 -21.98 -7.84 9.95
N GLY A 235 -20.95 -8.66 9.80
CA GLY A 235 -20.84 -9.93 10.51
C GLY A 235 -20.51 -9.77 11.99
N THR A 236 -20.23 -10.88 12.66
CA THR A 236 -19.82 -10.86 14.06
C THR A 236 -18.47 -10.16 14.22
N LEU A 237 -18.41 -9.19 15.13
CA LEU A 237 -17.19 -8.47 15.46
C LEU A 237 -16.18 -9.39 16.16
N GLU A 238 -15.01 -9.50 15.55
CA GLU A 238 -13.86 -10.22 16.11
C GLU A 238 -12.85 -9.22 16.70
N PRO A 239 -12.03 -9.60 17.69
CA PRO A 239 -10.93 -8.74 18.13
C PRO A 239 -9.89 -8.57 17.02
N ARG A 240 -9.23 -7.42 16.97
CA ARG A 240 -8.08 -7.18 16.09
C ARG A 240 -7.03 -8.29 16.24
N ALA A 241 -6.62 -8.88 15.11
CA ALA A 241 -5.67 -10.00 15.09
C ALA A 241 -4.19 -9.59 14.91
N ILE A 242 -3.93 -8.33 14.58
CA ILE A 242 -2.60 -7.79 14.27
C ILE A 242 -2.25 -6.64 15.23
N ALA A 243 -0.98 -6.25 15.28
CA ALA A 243 -0.55 -5.10 16.07
C ALA A 243 -1.24 -3.80 15.62
N MET A 244 -1.36 -2.84 16.53
CA MET A 244 -1.75 -1.48 16.19
C MET A 244 -0.62 -0.82 15.38
N PRO A 245 -0.95 0.08 14.43
CA PRO A 245 0.07 0.85 13.73
C PRO A 245 0.90 1.69 14.70
N SER A 246 2.15 1.99 14.31
CA SER A 246 2.93 3.02 14.99
C SER A 246 2.21 4.37 14.90
N MET A 247 2.49 5.26 15.86
CA MET A 247 2.03 6.65 15.85
C MET A 247 3.25 7.58 15.96
N ARG A 248 4.33 7.27 15.23
CA ARG A 248 5.60 8.00 15.33
C ARG A 248 5.50 9.32 14.59
N ARG A 249 5.71 10.42 15.30
CA ARG A 249 5.83 11.74 14.69
C ARG A 249 7.19 11.89 14.01
N LEU A 250 7.19 12.18 12.72
CA LEU A 250 8.35 12.47 11.88
C LEU A 250 8.37 13.95 11.55
N GLU A 251 9.55 14.56 11.61
CA GLU A 251 9.77 15.93 11.14
C GLU A 251 10.58 15.91 9.85
N PRO A 252 10.42 16.92 8.98
CA PRO A 252 11.29 17.10 7.83
C PRO A 252 12.75 17.20 8.26
N ALA A 253 13.64 16.57 7.51
CA ALA A 253 15.07 16.76 7.68
C ALA A 253 15.51 18.12 7.10
N ARG A 254 14.88 18.55 6.00
CA ARG A 254 15.36 19.67 5.19
C ARG A 254 14.23 20.45 4.51
N LEU A 255 14.39 21.76 4.45
CA LEU A 255 13.69 22.63 3.51
C LEU A 255 14.40 22.55 2.15
N VAL A 256 13.72 22.03 1.13
CA VAL A 256 14.27 21.87 -0.22
C VAL A 256 14.23 23.18 -0.98
N THR A 257 13.05 23.80 -1.07
CA THR A 257 12.85 25.02 -1.85
C THR A 257 11.65 25.81 -1.33
N VAL A 258 11.72 27.13 -1.45
CA VAL A 258 10.63 28.08 -1.30
C VAL A 258 10.58 28.89 -2.59
N ALA A 259 9.58 28.65 -3.42
CA ALA A 259 9.51 29.21 -4.77
C ALA A 259 8.18 29.93 -4.97
N PRO A 260 8.18 31.27 -5.14
CA PRO A 260 6.99 31.99 -5.59
C PRO A 260 6.49 31.40 -6.91
N LEU A 261 5.18 31.32 -7.08
CA LEU A 261 4.58 30.94 -8.36
C LEU A 261 4.54 32.16 -9.28
N ARG A 262 4.71 31.92 -10.58
CA ARG A 262 4.54 32.97 -11.58
C ARG A 262 3.05 33.30 -11.73
N PRO A 263 2.72 34.56 -12.07
CA PRO A 263 1.39 34.93 -12.54
C PRO A 263 1.02 34.10 -13.75
N SER A 264 0.29 33.02 -13.50
CA SER A 264 -0.13 32.11 -14.52
C SER A 264 -1.51 32.55 -14.97
N GLN A 265 -1.58 32.95 -16.25
CA GLN A 265 -2.59 32.51 -17.20
C GLN A 265 -4.01 32.26 -16.65
N GLY A 266 -5.03 32.86 -17.25
CA GLY A 266 -6.43 32.62 -16.88
C GLY A 266 -6.76 31.13 -16.98
N ARG A 267 -6.90 30.47 -15.82
CA ARG A 267 -7.20 29.05 -15.71
C ARG A 267 -8.69 28.88 -15.45
N TYR A 268 -9.32 28.09 -16.30
CA TYR A 268 -10.75 27.82 -16.28
C TYR A 268 -10.98 26.32 -16.27
N GLY A 269 -11.99 25.87 -15.54
CA GLY A 269 -12.27 24.44 -15.45
C GLY A 269 -13.63 24.12 -14.89
N PHE A 270 -13.99 22.86 -14.98
CA PHE A 270 -15.22 22.31 -14.42
C PHE A 270 -14.98 20.88 -13.95
N ASN A 271 -15.82 20.40 -13.06
CA ASN A 271 -15.79 19.02 -12.59
C ASN A 271 -16.85 18.21 -13.36
N ALA A 272 -16.40 17.23 -14.15
CA ALA A 272 -17.28 16.28 -14.78
C ALA A 272 -17.72 15.24 -13.75
N ARG A 273 -19.04 15.03 -13.64
CA ARG A 273 -19.63 14.02 -12.75
C ARG A 273 -20.09 12.82 -13.56
N ASN A 274 -19.81 11.64 -13.03
CA ASN A 274 -20.12 10.39 -13.66
C ASN A 274 -20.62 9.37 -12.63
N THR A 275 -21.75 8.72 -12.90
CA THR A 275 -22.27 7.62 -12.08
C THR A 275 -22.05 6.25 -12.74
N ALA A 276 -21.56 6.21 -13.98
CA ALA A 276 -21.39 5.00 -14.79
C ALA A 276 -19.97 4.91 -15.37
N GLY A 277 -19.17 3.91 -14.98
CA GLY A 277 -17.93 3.52 -15.70
C GLY A 277 -17.07 4.65 -16.29
N ARG A 278 -16.67 4.54 -17.57
CA ARG A 278 -15.96 5.57 -18.34
C ARG A 278 -16.92 6.19 -19.35
N VAL A 279 -17.19 7.49 -19.23
CA VAL A 279 -18.11 8.22 -20.13
C VAL A 279 -17.43 9.40 -20.81
N ARG A 280 -18.12 9.97 -21.78
CA ARG A 280 -17.83 11.26 -22.40
C ARG A 280 -18.80 12.28 -21.86
N GLN A 281 -18.33 13.46 -21.47
CA GLN A 281 -19.19 14.58 -21.12
C GLN A 281 -18.92 15.74 -22.08
N PRO A 282 -19.82 16.02 -23.04
CA PRO A 282 -19.62 17.11 -23.96
C PRO A 282 -19.75 18.44 -23.22
N PHE A 283 -18.99 19.44 -23.63
CA PHE A 283 -19.13 20.80 -23.14
C PHE A 283 -18.96 21.80 -24.29
N PHE A 284 -19.42 23.03 -24.08
CA PHE A 284 -19.02 24.15 -24.92
C PHE A 284 -18.76 25.43 -24.11
N THR A 285 -18.02 26.33 -24.73
CA THR A 285 -17.77 27.70 -24.25
C THR A 285 -17.50 28.61 -25.44
N HIS A 286 -17.53 29.92 -25.23
CA HIS A 286 -17.11 30.91 -26.21
C HIS A 286 -15.94 31.73 -25.66
N ILE A 287 -14.94 31.97 -26.51
CA ILE A 287 -13.80 32.84 -26.23
C ILE A 287 -13.99 34.15 -26.99
N LEU A 288 -14.14 35.25 -26.26
CA LEU A 288 -14.06 36.60 -26.80
C LEU A 288 -12.59 37.00 -26.93
N SER A 289 -12.14 37.21 -28.16
CA SER A 289 -10.79 37.70 -28.46
C SER A 289 -10.83 39.18 -28.88
N PRO A 290 -9.99 40.05 -28.31
CA PRO A 290 -9.97 41.48 -28.64
C PRO A 290 -9.50 41.76 -30.08
N CYS A 291 -8.68 40.88 -30.64
CA CYS A 291 -8.16 40.95 -32.01
C CYS A 291 -8.07 39.54 -32.61
N ALA A 292 -7.79 39.45 -33.91
CA ALA A 292 -7.35 38.19 -34.49
C ALA A 292 -5.92 37.90 -34.00
N GLN A 293 -5.70 36.74 -33.41
CA GLN A 293 -4.43 36.35 -32.81
C GLN A 293 -4.31 34.83 -32.70
N GLU A 294 -3.08 34.32 -32.69
CA GLU A 294 -2.79 32.94 -32.32
C GLU A 294 -2.43 32.89 -30.83
N VAL A 295 -3.07 31.98 -30.10
CA VAL A 295 -2.86 31.83 -28.66
C VAL A 295 -2.42 30.41 -28.35
N GLU A 296 -1.26 30.24 -27.72
CA GLU A 296 -0.86 28.96 -27.13
C GLU A 296 -1.66 28.75 -25.83
N ALA A 297 -2.50 27.73 -25.82
CA ALA A 297 -3.33 27.37 -24.68
C ALA A 297 -2.87 26.03 -24.07
N GLY A 298 -2.95 25.94 -22.75
CA GLY A 298 -2.99 24.66 -22.06
C GLY A 298 -4.39 24.08 -22.13
N VAL A 299 -4.52 22.85 -22.60
CA VAL A 299 -5.79 22.14 -22.66
C VAL A 299 -5.64 20.77 -22.04
N PHE A 300 -6.73 20.29 -21.45
CA PHE A 300 -6.81 18.92 -20.99
C PHE A 300 -7.20 18.00 -22.16
N TRP A 301 -6.72 16.75 -22.13
CA TRP A 301 -6.81 15.87 -23.30
C TRP A 301 -8.23 15.54 -23.74
N GLY A 302 -8.33 15.15 -25.01
CA GLY A 302 -9.56 14.69 -25.65
C GLY A 302 -9.91 15.51 -26.89
N PRO A 303 -10.96 15.13 -27.62
CA PRO A 303 -11.39 15.87 -28.80
C PRO A 303 -11.87 17.28 -28.43
N LEU A 304 -11.25 18.29 -29.03
CA LEU A 304 -11.60 19.70 -28.90
C LEU A 304 -11.75 20.30 -30.29
N PHE A 305 -12.74 21.16 -30.48
CA PHE A 305 -13.07 21.78 -31.75
C PHE A 305 -13.20 23.29 -31.55
N LEU A 306 -12.52 24.06 -32.40
CA LEU A 306 -12.62 25.52 -32.45
C LEU A 306 -13.33 25.91 -33.74
N ASN A 307 -14.50 26.54 -33.62
CA ASN A 307 -15.36 26.91 -34.75
C ASN A 307 -15.63 25.73 -35.70
N GLY A 308 -15.79 24.52 -35.13
CA GLY A 308 -16.02 23.26 -35.84
C GLY A 308 -14.79 22.57 -36.41
N GLN A 309 -13.61 23.19 -36.37
CA GLN A 309 -12.36 22.55 -36.75
C GLN A 309 -11.73 21.84 -35.55
N GLN A 310 -11.39 20.56 -35.70
CA GLN A 310 -10.70 19.83 -34.65
C GLN A 310 -9.32 20.44 -34.39
N LEU A 311 -9.05 20.74 -33.12
CA LEU A 311 -7.77 21.24 -32.66
C LEU A 311 -6.75 20.10 -32.61
N LYS A 312 -5.54 20.39 -33.08
CA LYS A 312 -4.37 19.56 -32.80
C LYS A 312 -3.78 20.00 -31.48
N HIS A 313 -3.39 19.04 -30.67
CA HIS A 313 -2.70 19.28 -29.42
C HIS A 313 -1.68 18.18 -29.13
N GLU A 314 -0.70 18.51 -28.30
CA GLU A 314 0.42 17.62 -27.97
C GLU A 314 0.68 17.61 -26.47
N LYS A 315 1.05 16.43 -25.93
CA LYS A 315 1.38 16.29 -24.52
C LYS A 315 2.54 17.20 -24.11
N CYS A 316 2.33 17.95 -23.05
CA CYS A 316 3.38 18.74 -22.41
C CYS A 316 4.34 17.80 -21.67
N LYS A 317 5.63 17.84 -22.01
CA LYS A 317 6.64 16.95 -21.42
C LYS A 317 7.00 17.31 -19.98
N THR A 318 6.69 18.53 -19.55
CA THR A 318 7.13 19.09 -18.25
C THR A 318 5.98 19.36 -17.29
N ARG A 319 4.73 19.41 -17.77
CA ARG A 319 3.53 19.71 -16.97
C ARG A 319 2.54 18.56 -17.07
N GLY A 320 2.30 17.88 -15.95
CA GLY A 320 1.49 16.67 -15.87
C GLY A 320 0.05 16.90 -16.31
N ASN A 321 -0.54 15.92 -17.02
CA ASN A 321 -1.91 15.97 -17.55
C ASN A 321 -2.23 17.20 -18.43
N ARG A 322 -1.22 17.96 -18.90
CA ARG A 322 -1.38 19.12 -19.77
C ARG A 322 -1.07 18.76 -21.22
N GLU A 323 -1.89 19.22 -22.15
CA GLU A 323 -1.59 19.26 -23.58
C GLU A 323 -1.51 20.72 -24.05
N ASN A 324 -0.72 20.96 -25.08
CA ASN A 324 -0.53 22.27 -25.73
C ASN A 324 -1.33 22.32 -27.02
N ALA A 325 -2.14 23.36 -27.18
CA ALA A 325 -2.84 23.65 -28.43
C ALA A 325 -2.58 25.09 -28.88
N VAL A 326 -2.42 25.30 -30.18
CA VAL A 326 -2.43 26.66 -30.77
C VAL A 326 -3.85 26.97 -31.24
N LEU A 327 -4.42 28.05 -30.73
CA LEU A 327 -5.77 28.50 -31.05
C LEU A 327 -5.72 29.68 -32.02
N PRO A 328 -6.07 29.50 -33.30
CA PRO A 328 -6.24 30.61 -34.23
C PRO A 328 -7.57 31.34 -33.97
N LEU A 329 -7.53 32.38 -33.14
CA LEU A 329 -8.72 33.14 -32.74
C LEU A 329 -8.99 34.27 -33.72
N ARG A 330 -10.26 34.42 -34.10
CA ARG A 330 -10.76 35.60 -34.81
C ARG A 330 -11.07 36.70 -33.80
N GLN A 331 -11.03 37.95 -34.22
CA GLN A 331 -11.59 39.03 -33.40
C GLN A 331 -13.08 38.76 -33.13
N GLY A 332 -13.52 38.97 -31.88
CA GLY A 332 -14.88 38.66 -31.45
C GLY A 332 -15.00 37.25 -30.84
N TRP A 333 -16.20 36.69 -30.89
CA TRP A 333 -16.51 35.40 -30.27
C TRP A 333 -16.05 34.22 -31.13
N ASN A 334 -15.40 33.26 -30.48
CA ASN A 334 -14.96 31.99 -31.05
C ASN A 334 -15.60 30.85 -30.25
N PHE A 335 -16.20 29.88 -30.94
CA PHE A 335 -16.92 28.78 -30.32
C PHE A 335 -15.99 27.59 -30.08
N ILE A 336 -15.94 27.09 -28.84
CA ILE A 336 -15.25 25.86 -28.47
C ILE A 336 -16.26 24.80 -28.09
N TYR A 337 -16.12 23.62 -28.68
CA TYR A 337 -16.86 22.42 -28.33
C TYR A 337 -15.87 21.31 -27.97
N GLY A 338 -16.08 20.63 -26.85
CA GLY A 338 -15.20 19.57 -26.38
C GLY A 338 -15.97 18.34 -25.95
N ILE A 339 -15.32 17.17 -26.06
CA ILE A 339 -15.91 15.88 -25.67
C ILE A 339 -14.92 15.08 -24.79
N PRO A 340 -14.50 15.65 -23.64
CA PRO A 340 -13.55 15.01 -22.76
C PRO A 340 -14.10 13.70 -22.17
N GLU A 341 -13.17 12.83 -21.81
CA GLU A 341 -13.44 11.62 -21.04
C GLU A 341 -13.54 11.93 -19.55
N ALA A 342 -14.56 11.37 -18.90
CA ALA A 342 -14.64 11.22 -17.45
C ALA A 342 -14.48 9.74 -17.12
N ILE A 343 -13.32 9.38 -16.57
CA ILE A 343 -12.93 7.98 -16.34
C ILE A 343 -13.33 7.51 -14.93
N ARG A 344 -13.65 8.46 -14.05
CA ARG A 344 -13.99 8.24 -12.64
C ARG A 344 -15.20 9.10 -12.26
N PRO A 345 -15.83 8.83 -11.09
CA PRO A 345 -17.07 9.51 -10.71
C PRO A 345 -17.00 11.03 -10.62
N SER A 346 -15.82 11.57 -10.32
CA SER A 346 -15.50 12.99 -10.42
C SER A 346 -14.20 13.12 -11.20
N TRP A 347 -14.17 14.08 -12.14
CA TRP A 347 -13.04 14.28 -13.05
C TRP A 347 -12.92 15.75 -13.47
N THR A 348 -11.83 16.42 -13.06
CA THR A 348 -11.69 17.87 -13.28
C THR A 348 -11.04 18.22 -14.63
N TRP A 349 -11.76 18.91 -15.50
CA TRP A 349 -11.24 19.38 -16.79
C TRP A 349 -10.71 20.82 -16.69
N LEU A 350 -9.61 21.14 -17.39
CA LEU A 350 -8.91 22.42 -17.31
C LEU A 350 -8.57 23.00 -18.70
N MET A 351 -8.62 24.33 -18.81
CA MET A 351 -7.94 25.15 -19.82
C MET A 351 -7.16 26.26 -19.16
N GLU A 352 -6.09 26.70 -19.81
CA GLU A 352 -5.23 27.76 -19.34
C GLU A 352 -4.82 28.64 -20.54
N PHE A 353 -5.00 29.97 -20.40
CA PHE A 353 -4.69 30.93 -21.46
C PHE A 353 -3.80 32.06 -20.95
N PRO A 354 -2.82 32.56 -21.73
CA PRO A 354 -2.03 33.73 -21.36
C PRO A 354 -2.91 34.94 -21.01
N LEU A 355 -2.72 35.53 -19.81
CA LEU A 355 -3.44 36.75 -19.42
C LEU A 355 -3.17 37.90 -20.40
N SER A 356 -1.97 37.94 -20.99
CA SER A 356 -1.57 38.90 -22.02
C SER A 356 -2.39 38.83 -23.30
N ALA A 357 -3.10 37.72 -23.56
CA ALA A 357 -3.97 37.58 -24.74
C ALA A 357 -5.31 38.33 -24.58
N GLY A 358 -5.64 38.81 -23.38
CA GLY A 358 -6.84 39.63 -23.13
C GLY A 358 -8.16 38.90 -23.40
N LEU A 359 -8.17 37.57 -23.26
CA LEU A 359 -9.33 36.73 -23.57
C LEU A 359 -10.38 36.76 -22.45
N ARG A 360 -11.66 36.65 -22.83
CA ARG A 360 -12.77 36.41 -21.90
C ARG A 360 -13.54 35.17 -22.30
N LEU A 361 -13.85 34.31 -21.34
CA LEU A 361 -14.68 33.12 -21.57
C LEU A 361 -16.11 33.37 -21.07
N ALA A 362 -17.08 32.85 -21.82
CA ALA A 362 -18.47 32.78 -21.39
C ALA A 362 -19.17 31.60 -22.08
N ALA A 363 -20.06 30.92 -21.37
CA ALA A 363 -20.82 29.80 -21.93
C ALA A 363 -21.66 30.27 -23.12
N LEU A 364 -22.32 31.42 -22.99
CA LEU A 364 -23.07 32.08 -24.06
C LEU A 364 -22.32 33.34 -24.51
N PRO A 365 -22.33 33.68 -25.82
CA PRO A 365 -21.57 34.81 -26.38
C PRO A 365 -22.21 36.16 -26.03
N SER A 366 -22.21 36.51 -24.75
CA SER A 366 -22.85 37.69 -24.18
C SER A 366 -22.02 38.25 -23.02
N ASP A 367 -22.02 39.57 -22.86
CA ASP A 367 -21.41 40.24 -21.70
C ASP A 367 -22.21 40.05 -20.42
N LYS A 368 -23.45 39.58 -20.52
CA LYS A 368 -24.33 39.31 -19.37
C LYS A 368 -24.24 37.87 -18.85
N CYS A 369 -23.52 36.99 -19.55
CA CYS A 369 -23.39 35.59 -19.15
C CYS A 369 -22.26 35.44 -18.12
N SER A 370 -22.59 35.05 -16.89
CA SER A 370 -21.61 34.77 -15.83
C SER A 370 -21.07 33.35 -15.87
N ALA A 371 -21.81 32.40 -16.44
CA ALA A 371 -21.36 31.03 -16.63
C ALA A 371 -20.20 30.98 -17.64
N VAL A 372 -19.22 30.13 -17.37
CA VAL A 372 -18.02 29.96 -18.21
C VAL A 372 -18.20 28.80 -19.18
N PHE A 373 -18.85 27.72 -18.75
CA PHE A 373 -19.08 26.52 -19.57
C PHE A 373 -20.56 26.15 -19.59
N ALA A 374 -20.96 25.43 -20.63
CA ALA A 374 -22.19 24.66 -20.66
C ALA A 374 -21.81 23.17 -20.75
N LEU A 375 -22.34 22.34 -19.85
CA LEU A 375 -22.09 20.90 -19.82
C LEU A 375 -23.32 20.15 -20.33
N GLY A 376 -23.12 19.27 -21.30
CA GLY A 376 -24.19 18.41 -21.82
C GLY A 376 -24.27 17.08 -21.07
N PRO A 377 -25.23 16.21 -21.46
CA PRO A 377 -25.42 14.91 -20.84
C PRO A 377 -24.25 13.98 -21.15
N SER A 378 -23.84 13.18 -20.16
CA SER A 378 -22.79 12.18 -20.36
C SER A 378 -23.29 11.00 -21.20
N PHE A 379 -22.43 10.42 -22.04
CA PHE A 379 -22.76 9.27 -22.87
C PHE A 379 -21.57 8.32 -23.04
N GLU A 380 -21.85 7.06 -23.37
CA GLU A 380 -20.81 6.06 -23.64
C GLU A 380 -20.34 6.16 -25.10
N LEU A 381 -19.02 6.09 -25.31
CA LEU A 381 -18.42 5.85 -26.62
C LEU A 381 -17.28 4.83 -26.47
N PRO A 382 -17.05 3.96 -27.47
CA PRO A 382 -15.85 3.16 -27.52
C PRO A 382 -14.59 4.04 -27.41
N VAL A 383 -13.55 3.47 -26.81
CA VAL A 383 -12.26 4.15 -26.59
C VAL A 383 -11.68 4.58 -27.94
N GLY A 384 -11.28 5.84 -28.07
CA GLY A 384 -10.68 6.38 -29.29
C GLY A 384 -11.67 6.83 -30.38
N THR A 385 -12.99 6.64 -30.19
CA THR A 385 -13.99 7.16 -31.12
C THR A 385 -14.10 8.69 -31.01
N ILE A 386 -13.90 9.37 -32.13
CA ILE A 386 -14.14 10.81 -32.29
C ILE A 386 -15.41 10.95 -33.15
N PRO A 387 -16.42 11.73 -32.73
CA PRO A 387 -17.58 11.98 -33.58
C PRO A 387 -17.19 12.60 -34.91
N SER A 388 -17.78 12.12 -36.00
CA SER A 388 -17.44 12.52 -37.38
C SER A 388 -17.81 13.97 -37.73
N THR A 389 -18.70 14.60 -36.94
CA THR A 389 -19.10 16.00 -37.11
C THR A 389 -19.31 16.64 -35.74
N ALA A 390 -18.55 17.69 -35.42
CA ALA A 390 -18.76 18.51 -34.23
C ALA A 390 -19.52 19.80 -34.59
N PRO A 391 -20.35 20.35 -33.69
CA PRO A 391 -21.00 21.64 -33.91
C PRO A 391 -19.97 22.75 -34.21
N THR A 392 -20.24 23.57 -35.21
CA THR A 392 -19.43 24.73 -35.58
C THR A 392 -19.87 26.01 -34.87
N GLU A 393 -21.10 26.03 -34.36
CA GLU A 393 -21.76 27.18 -33.73
C GLU A 393 -22.86 26.73 -32.76
N LEU A 394 -23.33 27.66 -31.91
CA LEU A 394 -24.29 27.38 -30.84
C LEU A 394 -25.65 26.86 -31.36
N SER A 395 -26.12 27.33 -32.51
CA SER A 395 -27.39 26.92 -33.13
C SER A 395 -27.43 25.44 -33.52
N GLN A 396 -26.28 24.80 -33.66
CA GLN A 396 -26.13 23.39 -34.01
C GLN A 396 -26.06 22.49 -32.76
N VAL A 397 -25.96 23.06 -31.56
CA VAL A 397 -26.03 22.31 -30.31
C VAL A 397 -27.49 21.99 -30.01
N PRO A 398 -27.84 20.74 -29.63
CA PRO A 398 -29.19 20.40 -29.18
C PRO A 398 -29.72 21.36 -28.11
N ARG A 399 -31.04 21.61 -28.08
CA ARG A 399 -31.65 22.71 -27.30
C ARG A 399 -31.11 22.79 -25.86
N LEU A 400 -30.54 23.95 -25.54
CA LEU A 400 -30.01 24.35 -24.24
C LEU A 400 -30.97 24.25 -23.04
N ALA A 401 -32.27 24.07 -23.28
CA ALA A 401 -33.31 24.28 -22.27
C ALA A 401 -33.66 23.04 -21.43
N GLU A 402 -33.25 21.82 -21.82
CA GLU A 402 -33.62 20.59 -21.09
C GLU A 402 -32.41 19.71 -20.68
N ASP A 403 -31.33 19.66 -21.47
CA ASP A 403 -30.22 18.70 -21.25
C ASP A 403 -28.85 19.32 -20.95
N TRP A 404 -28.70 20.66 -20.99
CA TRP A 404 -27.41 21.35 -20.79
C TRP A 404 -27.42 22.21 -19.52
N VAL A 405 -26.33 22.14 -18.75
CA VAL A 405 -26.17 22.88 -17.49
C VAL A 405 -25.11 23.97 -17.66
N LEU A 406 -25.54 25.23 -17.50
CA LEU A 406 -24.61 26.36 -17.41
C LEU A 406 -23.87 26.31 -16.07
N THR A 407 -22.54 26.40 -16.11
CA THR A 407 -21.69 26.29 -14.93
C THR A 407 -20.63 27.38 -14.90
N GLU A 408 -20.33 27.86 -13.70
CA GLU A 408 -19.20 28.74 -13.45
C GLU A 408 -17.88 27.94 -13.50
N SER A 409 -16.75 28.64 -13.62
CA SER A 409 -15.46 27.97 -13.52
C SER A 409 -15.21 27.53 -12.08
N ARG A 410 -14.97 26.24 -11.87
CA ARG A 410 -14.66 25.66 -10.56
C ARG A 410 -13.42 24.78 -10.65
N LEU A 411 -12.33 25.22 -9.99
CA LEU A 411 -11.09 24.46 -9.86
C LEU A 411 -11.11 23.72 -8.52
N VAL A 412 -11.22 22.39 -8.56
CA VAL A 412 -11.34 21.53 -7.37
C VAL A 412 -10.23 20.48 -7.30
N SER A 413 -9.24 20.55 -8.18
CA SER A 413 -8.22 19.50 -8.29
C SER A 413 -6.85 20.07 -7.97
N PRO A 414 -6.41 20.02 -6.70
CA PRO A 414 -5.14 20.60 -6.27
C PRO A 414 -3.96 20.04 -7.05
N ALA A 415 -3.96 18.75 -7.36
CA ALA A 415 -2.89 18.12 -8.12
C ALA A 415 -2.87 18.57 -9.60
N ARG A 416 -4.03 18.70 -10.28
CA ARG A 416 -4.06 19.18 -11.67
C ARG A 416 -3.67 20.65 -11.78
N GLU A 417 -4.13 21.46 -10.83
CA GLU A 417 -3.71 22.85 -10.73
C GLU A 417 -2.21 22.96 -10.49
N GLY A 418 -1.68 22.26 -9.48
CA GLY A 418 -0.25 22.20 -9.16
C GLY A 418 0.61 21.67 -10.31
N ALA A 419 0.10 20.72 -11.09
CA ALA A 419 0.80 20.16 -12.25
C ALA A 419 1.06 21.19 -13.36
N TRP A 420 0.26 22.25 -13.42
CA TRP A 420 0.32 23.27 -14.47
C TRP A 420 1.05 24.54 -14.03
N ASP A 421 1.30 24.67 -12.73
CA ASP A 421 1.99 25.80 -12.12
C ASP A 421 3.44 25.91 -12.61
N ILE A 422 3.92 27.15 -12.64
CA ILE A 422 5.29 27.49 -13.04
C ILE A 422 5.90 28.29 -11.90
N SER A 423 7.03 27.85 -11.39
CA SER A 423 7.74 28.59 -10.34
C SER A 423 8.64 29.70 -10.90
N CYS A 424 8.81 30.73 -10.09
CA CYS A 424 9.97 31.60 -10.11
C CYS A 424 11.19 30.86 -9.53
N PRO A 425 12.41 31.39 -9.73
CA PRO A 425 13.57 30.91 -8.97
C PRO A 425 13.28 30.90 -7.47
N SER A 426 13.83 29.88 -6.81
CA SER A 426 13.70 29.74 -5.36
C SER A 426 14.27 30.95 -4.63
N ILE A 427 13.56 31.43 -3.62
CA ILE A 427 14.01 32.52 -2.74
C ILE A 427 14.74 31.99 -1.50
N ASP A 428 14.58 30.71 -1.18
CA ASP A 428 15.28 30.02 -0.09
C ASP A 428 15.27 28.51 -0.35
N ALA A 429 16.39 27.82 -0.15
CA ALA A 429 16.54 26.42 -0.52
C ALA A 429 17.62 25.70 0.28
N ASN A 430 17.53 24.37 0.29
CA ASN A 430 18.57 23.43 0.72
C ASN A 430 19.14 23.67 2.13
N LYS A 431 18.29 24.00 3.11
CA LYS A 431 18.72 24.21 4.50
C LYS A 431 18.03 23.24 5.47
N PRO A 432 18.66 22.87 6.60
CA PRO A 432 18.02 22.05 7.63
C PRO A 432 16.68 22.66 8.05
N TRP A 433 15.69 21.80 8.30
CA TRP A 433 14.41 22.27 8.83
C TRP A 433 14.56 22.62 10.31
N THR A 434 14.18 23.85 10.68
CA THR A 434 14.31 24.37 12.05
C THR A 434 12.95 24.55 12.76
N GLY A 435 11.87 23.95 12.22
CA GLY A 435 10.53 24.01 12.78
C GLY A 435 9.69 25.19 12.30
N THR A 436 10.13 26.43 12.49
CA THR A 436 9.37 27.63 12.09
C THR A 436 9.95 28.31 10.86
N TYR A 437 9.09 28.73 9.93
CA TYR A 437 9.46 29.43 8.70
C TYR A 437 8.40 30.47 8.32
N VAL A 438 8.84 31.70 8.00
CA VAL A 438 7.98 32.80 7.52
C VAL A 438 8.08 32.89 6.01
N ILE A 439 6.95 32.76 5.34
CA ILE A 439 6.85 32.69 3.88
C ILE A 439 6.44 34.06 3.36
N PRO A 440 7.27 34.68 2.48
CA PRO A 440 6.90 35.92 1.83
C PRO A 440 5.64 35.78 1.00
N SER A 441 4.86 36.86 0.96
CA SER A 441 3.62 36.86 0.19
C SER A 441 3.91 36.96 -1.31
N SER A 442 3.14 36.22 -2.10
CA SER A 442 3.17 36.22 -3.56
C SER A 442 1.73 36.27 -4.06
N PRO A 443 1.39 37.10 -5.06
CA PRO A 443 0.02 37.22 -5.58
C PRO A 443 -0.57 35.88 -6.04
N ASP A 444 0.22 35.06 -6.73
CA ASP A 444 -0.20 33.78 -7.30
C ASP A 444 0.13 32.58 -6.41
N GLY A 445 0.71 32.86 -5.23
CA GLY A 445 1.08 31.88 -4.24
C GLY A 445 2.56 31.49 -4.25
N THR A 446 2.90 30.63 -3.30
CA THR A 446 4.27 30.17 -3.04
C THR A 446 4.26 28.68 -2.74
N ALA A 447 5.16 27.93 -3.40
CA ALA A 447 5.41 26.52 -3.12
C ALA A 447 6.56 26.38 -2.11
N VAL A 448 6.37 25.52 -1.10
CA VAL A 448 7.37 25.16 -0.08
C VAL A 448 7.52 23.66 -0.07
N VAL A 449 8.73 23.15 -0.26
CA VAL A 449 9.00 21.71 -0.35
C VAL A 449 9.88 21.26 0.79
N LEU A 450 9.45 20.20 1.45
CA LEU A 450 10.06 19.61 2.63
C LEU A 450 10.51 18.18 2.28
N ASP A 451 11.74 17.83 2.65
CA ASP A 451 12.31 16.48 2.50
C ASP A 451 12.40 15.84 3.88
N PHE A 452 11.72 14.70 4.06
CA PHE A 452 11.76 13.91 5.30
C PHE A 452 13.02 13.04 5.41
N GLY A 453 13.81 12.91 4.34
CA GLY A 453 15.01 12.10 4.28
C GLY A 453 14.75 10.59 4.22
N THR A 454 13.51 10.16 4.45
CA THR A 454 13.04 8.77 4.44
C THR A 454 11.67 8.69 3.78
N GLU A 455 11.34 7.51 3.27
CA GLU A 455 9.98 7.18 2.87
C GLU A 455 9.07 7.18 4.10
N TYR A 456 7.87 7.72 3.95
CA TYR A 456 6.83 7.76 4.95
C TYR A 456 5.50 7.30 4.38
N LEU A 457 4.61 6.89 5.29
CA LEU A 457 3.18 6.77 5.10
C LEU A 457 2.53 7.20 6.42
N GLY A 458 1.63 8.17 6.36
CA GLY A 458 0.98 8.66 7.58
C GLY A 458 0.17 9.93 7.38
N HIS A 459 -0.19 10.56 8.50
CA HIS A 459 -1.06 11.74 8.55
C HIS A 459 -0.25 13.01 8.70
N THR A 460 -0.51 14.00 7.84
CA THR A 460 0.19 15.29 7.91
C THR A 460 -0.31 16.10 9.08
N GLU A 461 0.60 16.75 9.81
CA GLU A 461 0.30 17.74 10.85
C GLU A 461 1.09 19.03 10.59
N ILE A 462 0.39 20.12 10.28
CA ILE A 462 1.01 21.43 10.03
C ILE A 462 0.36 22.45 10.94
N VAL A 463 1.16 23.19 11.72
CA VAL A 463 0.66 24.34 12.47
C VAL A 463 1.03 25.59 11.70
N ILE A 464 0.03 26.35 11.28
CA ILE A 464 0.17 27.52 10.41
C ILE A 464 -0.55 28.72 11.01
N GLU A 465 -0.02 29.91 10.77
CA GLU A 465 -0.70 31.18 10.98
C GLU A 465 -0.93 31.83 9.62
N SER A 466 -2.21 31.97 9.24
CA SER A 466 -2.61 32.41 7.91
C SER A 466 -3.60 33.56 7.92
N PRO A 467 -3.69 34.34 6.83
CA PRO A 467 -4.85 35.19 6.60
C PRO A 467 -6.12 34.36 6.35
N HIS A 468 -7.28 35.01 6.43
CA HIS A 468 -8.57 34.40 6.13
C HIS A 468 -8.62 33.87 4.68
N GLY A 469 -9.06 32.62 4.50
CA GLY A 469 -9.34 32.04 3.19
C GLY A 469 -8.09 31.63 2.40
N LEU A 470 -6.92 31.60 3.05
CA LEU A 470 -5.70 31.02 2.45
C LEU A 470 -6.01 29.58 2.01
N THR A 471 -5.68 29.25 0.76
CA THR A 471 -5.73 27.87 0.28
C THR A 471 -4.36 27.24 0.45
N VAL A 472 -4.31 26.07 1.09
CA VAL A 472 -3.10 25.28 1.28
C VAL A 472 -3.30 23.94 0.58
N ASP A 473 -2.59 23.74 -0.52
CA ASP A 473 -2.52 22.42 -1.17
C ASP A 473 -1.33 21.65 -0.62
N VAL A 474 -1.57 20.45 -0.09
CA VAL A 474 -0.55 19.55 0.46
C VAL A 474 -0.35 18.42 -0.53
N SER A 475 0.83 18.35 -1.14
CA SER A 475 1.17 17.36 -2.17
C SER A 475 2.21 16.37 -1.69
N TYR A 476 2.11 15.12 -2.14
CA TYR A 476 2.91 14.00 -1.67
C TYR A 476 3.57 13.25 -2.82
N ASP A 477 4.89 13.13 -2.81
CA ASP A 477 5.60 12.36 -3.83
C ASP A 477 6.92 11.79 -3.31
N GLU A 478 7.38 10.75 -3.98
CA GLU A 478 8.69 10.16 -3.79
C GLU A 478 9.77 10.96 -4.54
N ARG A 479 9.39 11.92 -5.39
CA ARG A 479 10.28 12.57 -6.36
C ARG A 479 10.11 14.08 -6.38
N LEU A 480 11.09 14.73 -7.01
CA LEU A 480 11.06 16.15 -7.37
C LEU A 480 11.37 16.32 -8.87
N ASN A 481 10.89 17.41 -9.47
CA ASN A 481 11.33 17.88 -10.78
C ASN A 481 12.60 18.75 -10.66
N ASP A 482 13.12 19.23 -11.79
CA ASP A 482 14.34 20.04 -11.85
C ASP A 482 14.22 21.39 -11.12
N ALA A 483 12.99 21.88 -10.89
CA ALA A 483 12.71 23.08 -10.10
C ALA A 483 12.62 22.79 -8.59
N GLY A 484 12.79 21.54 -8.17
CA GLY A 484 12.66 21.11 -6.78
C GLY A 484 11.22 20.98 -6.30
N LEU A 485 10.24 20.93 -7.20
CA LEU A 485 8.81 20.78 -6.90
C LEU A 485 8.32 19.35 -7.13
N VAL A 486 7.19 18.99 -6.52
CA VAL A 486 6.51 17.70 -6.74
C VAL A 486 6.06 17.57 -8.21
N PRO A 487 6.47 16.49 -8.91
CA PRO A 487 6.17 16.28 -10.32
C PRO A 487 4.81 15.56 -10.51
N HIS A 488 3.71 16.24 -10.21
CA HIS A 488 2.35 15.71 -10.37
C HIS A 488 2.17 14.97 -11.70
N TYR A 489 1.54 13.78 -11.64
CA TYR A 489 1.25 12.90 -12.79
C TYR A 489 2.44 12.36 -13.58
N ARG A 490 3.69 12.59 -13.15
CA ARG A 490 4.88 12.08 -13.85
C ARG A 490 4.86 10.56 -14.01
N CYS A 491 4.47 9.82 -12.98
CA CYS A 491 4.51 8.36 -12.99
C CYS A 491 3.24 7.72 -13.53
N ASN A 492 2.09 8.35 -13.30
CA ASN A 492 0.78 7.83 -13.70
C ASN A 492 -0.21 9.00 -13.82
N PRO A 493 -0.94 9.13 -14.95
CA PRO A 493 -1.89 10.22 -15.17
C PRO A 493 -3.15 10.17 -14.29
N PHE A 494 -3.31 9.10 -13.50
CA PHE A 494 -4.47 8.86 -12.64
C PHE A 494 -4.18 8.98 -11.15
N ILE A 495 -3.10 9.67 -10.74
CA ILE A 495 -2.76 9.92 -9.33
C ILE A 495 -2.90 11.41 -9.01
N ASN A 496 -3.96 11.76 -8.29
CA ASN A 496 -4.21 13.09 -7.74
C ASN A 496 -3.48 13.21 -6.38
N ASN A 497 -2.16 13.30 -6.41
CA ASN A 497 -1.30 13.28 -5.22
C ASN A 497 -1.29 14.60 -4.42
N ALA A 498 -2.44 15.21 -4.20
CA ALA A 498 -2.59 16.39 -3.37
C ALA A 498 -3.97 16.48 -2.70
N ASP A 499 -3.96 17.01 -1.48
CA ASP A 499 -5.14 17.39 -0.71
C ASP A 499 -5.20 18.93 -0.61
N ARG A 500 -6.39 19.51 -0.35
CA ARG A 500 -6.63 20.96 -0.27
C ARG A 500 -7.29 21.36 1.04
N TYR A 501 -6.77 22.41 1.67
CA TYR A 501 -7.31 22.98 2.90
C TYR A 501 -7.57 24.48 2.71
N ILE A 502 -8.81 24.92 2.98
CA ILE A 502 -9.18 26.34 3.04
C ILE A 502 -9.12 26.78 4.49
N CYS A 503 -8.25 27.73 4.81
CA CYS A 503 -7.85 28.05 6.17
C CYS A 503 -8.66 29.21 6.79
N PRO A 504 -9.03 29.13 8.08
CA PRO A 504 -9.46 30.28 8.85
C PRO A 504 -8.29 31.26 9.09
N PRO A 505 -8.56 32.51 9.49
CA PRO A 505 -7.52 33.44 9.89
C PRO A 505 -6.87 33.04 11.23
N GLY A 506 -5.60 33.41 11.41
CA GLY A 506 -4.85 33.20 12.64
C GLY A 506 -4.20 31.81 12.73
N ARG A 507 -3.72 31.47 13.93
CA ARG A 507 -2.98 30.24 14.18
C ARG A 507 -3.90 29.04 14.37
N HIS A 508 -3.69 27.99 13.59
CA HIS A 508 -4.46 26.75 13.65
C HIS A 508 -3.65 25.55 13.12
N ALA A 509 -4.20 24.34 13.25
CA ALA A 509 -3.60 23.12 12.72
C ALA A 509 -4.31 22.65 11.44
N ILE A 510 -3.52 22.13 10.51
CA ILE A 510 -3.98 21.34 9.37
C ILE A 510 -3.57 19.90 9.64
N GLU A 511 -4.56 19.01 9.71
CA GLU A 511 -4.36 17.59 10.03
C GLU A 511 -5.06 16.72 8.99
N SER A 512 -4.28 16.00 8.17
CA SER A 512 -4.89 15.12 7.16
C SER A 512 -5.60 13.95 7.82
N TYR A 513 -6.79 13.64 7.35
CA TYR A 513 -7.53 12.47 7.82
C TYR A 513 -7.04 11.20 7.14
N HIS A 514 -6.82 11.24 5.82
CA HIS A 514 -6.27 10.12 5.08
C HIS A 514 -4.75 10.08 5.23
N GLU A 515 -4.22 8.87 5.34
CA GLU A 515 -2.79 8.66 5.32
C GLU A 515 -2.26 8.72 3.88
N ARG A 516 -1.11 9.38 3.71
CA ARG A 516 -0.47 9.66 2.43
C ARG A 516 0.99 9.25 2.49
N GLY A 517 1.46 8.63 1.40
CA GLY A 517 2.85 8.16 1.29
C GLY A 517 3.73 9.09 0.46
N GLY A 518 5.03 9.00 0.67
CA GLY A 518 6.05 9.71 -0.11
C GLY A 518 7.31 9.96 0.70
N ARG A 519 8.19 10.81 0.17
CA ARG A 519 9.38 11.34 0.86
C ARG A 519 9.35 12.86 0.95
N TYR A 520 8.76 13.49 -0.05
CA TYR A 520 8.66 14.93 -0.17
C TYR A 520 7.21 15.38 0.05
N LEU A 521 7.08 16.43 0.85
CA LEU A 521 5.84 17.13 1.09
C LEU A 521 5.95 18.53 0.51
N GLN A 522 5.05 18.90 -0.41
CA GLN A 522 4.96 20.26 -0.94
C GLN A 522 3.71 20.95 -0.42
N LEU A 523 3.88 22.14 0.17
CA LEU A 523 2.82 23.07 0.54
C LEU A 523 2.74 24.16 -0.51
N THR A 524 1.59 24.27 -1.17
CA THR A 524 1.35 25.36 -2.12
C THR A 524 0.33 26.32 -1.52
N LEU A 525 0.80 27.50 -1.13
CA LEU A 525 0.02 28.50 -0.41
C LEU A 525 -0.51 29.53 -1.38
N ARG A 526 -1.83 29.61 -1.56
CA ARG A 526 -2.48 30.53 -2.49
C ARG A 526 -3.37 31.52 -1.72
N PRO A 527 -3.16 32.84 -1.89
CA PRO A 527 -4.01 33.86 -1.28
C PRO A 527 -5.47 33.71 -1.72
N HIS A 528 -6.40 34.14 -0.86
CA HIS A 528 -7.81 34.17 -1.24
C HIS A 528 -8.02 35.16 -2.40
N PRO A 529 -8.76 34.81 -3.47
CA PRO A 529 -9.02 35.71 -4.57
C PRO A 529 -9.57 37.06 -4.09
N GLY A 530 -9.02 38.16 -4.60
CA GLY A 530 -9.44 39.53 -4.23
C GLY A 530 -8.92 40.03 -2.87
N THR A 531 -8.07 39.27 -2.16
CA THR A 531 -7.40 39.73 -0.93
C THR A 531 -5.94 40.12 -1.19
N PRO A 532 -5.39 41.12 -0.48
CA PRO A 532 -3.99 41.47 -0.61
C PRO A 532 -3.07 40.34 -0.10
N PRO A 533 -1.96 40.02 -0.78
CA PRO A 533 -1.05 38.98 -0.33
C PRO A 533 -0.42 39.33 1.03
N ALA A 534 -0.60 38.45 2.02
CA ALA A 534 -0.02 38.59 3.36
C ALA A 534 0.98 37.46 3.65
N PRO A 535 2.05 37.71 4.44
CA PRO A 535 2.96 36.64 4.85
C PRO A 535 2.24 35.53 5.60
N VAL A 536 2.76 34.31 5.47
CA VAL A 536 2.22 33.11 6.15
C VAL A 536 3.33 32.50 6.99
N THR A 537 3.04 32.16 8.24
CA THR A 537 4.02 31.52 9.12
C THR A 537 3.69 30.05 9.29
N ILE A 538 4.61 29.17 8.92
CA ILE A 538 4.57 27.76 9.32
C ILE A 538 5.31 27.65 10.65
N HIS A 539 4.63 27.24 11.72
CA HIS A 539 5.24 27.02 13.03
C HIS A 539 5.82 25.61 13.19
N SER A 540 5.19 24.64 12.55
CA SER A 540 5.66 23.26 12.47
C SER A 540 5.05 22.56 11.26
N ALA A 541 5.78 21.60 10.71
CA ALA A 541 5.30 20.65 9.73
C ALA A 541 5.86 19.28 10.13
N ALA A 542 4.99 18.28 10.18
CA ALA A 542 5.32 16.92 10.57
C ALA A 542 4.37 15.92 9.93
N LEU A 543 4.68 14.65 10.10
CA LEU A 543 3.84 13.54 9.70
C LEU A 543 3.79 12.50 10.82
N VAL A 544 2.60 12.05 11.19
CA VAL A 544 2.40 10.93 12.11
C VAL A 544 2.42 9.65 11.30
N GLN A 545 3.55 8.95 11.32
CA GLN A 545 3.79 7.72 10.58
C GLN A 545 2.99 6.57 11.18
N THR A 546 2.23 5.88 10.33
CA THR A 546 1.32 4.75 10.64
C THR A 546 1.89 3.39 10.25
N THR A 547 3.18 3.32 9.95
CA THR A 547 3.90 2.09 9.55
C THR A 547 4.97 1.67 10.55
N GLY A 548 5.65 0.56 10.31
CA GLY A 548 6.83 0.15 11.09
C GLY A 548 6.50 -0.54 12.40
N CYS A 549 5.42 -1.34 12.42
CA CYS A 549 4.89 -2.06 13.60
C CYS A 549 5.87 -3.04 14.27
N TYR A 550 7.06 -3.25 13.70
CA TYR A 550 8.01 -4.29 14.07
C TYR A 550 9.46 -3.78 14.26
N THR A 551 9.64 -2.48 14.47
CA THR A 551 10.94 -1.91 14.84
C THR A 551 11.01 -1.64 16.34
N LEU A 552 12.09 -2.05 16.98
CA LEU A 552 12.44 -1.69 18.34
C LEU A 552 13.09 -0.30 18.32
N GLU A 553 12.66 0.59 19.22
CA GLU A 553 13.33 1.87 19.47
C GLU A 553 14.22 1.71 20.72
N GLU A 554 15.54 1.77 20.52
CA GLU A 554 16.52 1.99 21.59
C GLU A 554 17.16 3.36 21.39
N GLY A 555 17.35 4.12 22.47
CA GLY A 555 18.14 5.36 22.43
C GLY A 555 19.60 5.01 22.21
N ASP A 556 20.23 5.59 21.19
CA ASP A 556 21.64 5.32 20.84
C ASP A 556 22.67 5.93 21.82
N GLY A 557 22.21 6.50 22.94
CA GLY A 557 23.04 7.20 23.92
C GLY A 557 23.65 8.52 23.41
N ARG A 558 23.30 8.98 22.21
CA ARG A 558 23.82 10.19 21.54
C ARG A 558 22.71 11.12 21.01
N GLY A 559 21.46 10.84 21.36
CA GLY A 559 20.31 11.66 20.97
C GLY A 559 19.67 11.26 19.63
N GLY A 560 20.06 10.13 19.04
CA GLY A 560 19.40 9.52 17.90
C GLY A 560 18.59 8.27 18.30
N THR A 561 17.47 8.02 17.62
CA THR A 561 16.77 6.73 17.67
C THR A 561 17.12 5.93 16.43
N GLN A 562 17.98 4.91 16.57
CA GLN A 562 18.25 3.98 15.49
C GLN A 562 17.19 2.88 15.51
N ARG A 563 16.50 2.68 14.37
CA ARG A 563 15.58 1.54 14.23
C ARG A 563 16.37 0.25 14.35
N ARG A 564 16.02 -0.60 15.30
CA ARG A 564 16.59 -1.93 15.44
C ARG A 564 15.52 -2.97 15.17
N THR A 565 15.87 -4.02 14.44
CA THR A 565 15.03 -5.18 14.19
C THR A 565 15.60 -6.39 14.93
N GLU A 566 14.78 -7.42 15.13
CA GLU A 566 15.26 -8.67 15.73
C GLU A 566 16.29 -9.35 14.82
N GLY A 567 16.05 -9.35 13.51
CA GLY A 567 17.01 -9.86 12.54
C GLY A 567 17.95 -8.77 12.03
N TRP A 568 19.20 -9.12 11.77
CA TRP A 568 20.20 -8.21 11.19
C TRP A 568 21.28 -8.99 10.45
N PHE A 569 21.99 -8.35 9.54
CA PHE A 569 23.02 -8.98 8.70
C PHE A 569 24.15 -8.01 8.37
N ARG A 570 25.38 -8.53 8.30
CA ARG A 570 26.59 -7.85 7.80
C ARG A 570 27.50 -8.85 7.11
N CYS A 571 28.26 -8.41 6.12
CA CYS A 571 29.28 -9.24 5.47
C CYS A 571 30.47 -8.45 4.93
N SER A 572 31.39 -9.17 4.27
CA SER A 572 32.56 -8.61 3.62
C SER A 572 32.25 -7.65 2.47
N ASP A 573 31.02 -7.66 1.93
CA ASP A 573 30.58 -6.81 0.82
C ASP A 573 29.63 -5.69 1.29
N LYS A 574 30.08 -4.43 1.18
CA LYS A 574 29.31 -3.26 1.61
C LYS A 574 28.04 -3.01 0.80
N LEU A 575 27.95 -3.53 -0.43
CA LEU A 575 26.71 -3.48 -1.17
C LEU A 575 25.65 -4.36 -0.50
N PHE A 576 26.01 -5.53 0.02
CA PHE A 576 25.05 -6.43 0.66
C PHE A 576 24.60 -5.88 2.02
N ASP A 577 25.51 -5.26 2.78
CA ASP A 577 25.18 -4.49 3.99
C ASP A 577 24.15 -3.38 3.69
N TRP A 578 24.29 -2.70 2.55
CA TRP A 578 23.33 -1.69 2.10
C TRP A 578 22.01 -2.34 1.67
N THR A 579 22.05 -3.40 0.86
CA THR A 579 20.86 -4.09 0.34
C THR A 579 19.99 -4.64 1.47
N TRP A 580 20.58 -5.23 2.52
CA TRP A 580 19.83 -5.67 3.70
C TRP A 580 19.05 -4.51 4.34
N ARG A 581 19.73 -3.39 4.60
CA ARG A 581 19.10 -2.21 5.21
C ARG A 581 18.01 -1.62 4.33
N ALA A 582 18.27 -1.48 3.03
CA ALA A 582 17.27 -0.99 2.07
C ALA A 582 16.03 -1.89 2.00
N CYS A 583 16.18 -3.22 2.10
CA CYS A 583 15.04 -4.14 2.18
C CYS A 583 14.21 -3.89 3.45
N VAL A 584 14.86 -3.79 4.62
CA VAL A 584 14.18 -3.55 5.90
C VAL A 584 13.47 -2.18 5.89
N ASP A 585 14.14 -1.13 5.41
CA ASP A 585 13.58 0.22 5.34
C ASP A 585 12.37 0.26 4.40
N THR A 586 12.46 -0.41 3.25
CA THR A 586 11.34 -0.56 2.30
C THR A 586 10.16 -1.24 2.96
N LEU A 587 10.34 -2.42 3.55
CA LEU A 587 9.25 -3.15 4.21
C LEU A 587 8.66 -2.37 5.39
N CYS A 588 9.48 -1.69 6.19
CA CYS A 588 8.97 -0.87 7.30
C CYS A 588 8.15 0.35 6.82
N ALA A 589 8.47 0.91 5.65
CA ALA A 589 7.69 1.97 5.02
C ALA A 589 6.43 1.42 4.33
N SER A 590 6.43 0.14 3.95
CA SER A 590 5.42 -0.50 3.11
C SER A 590 4.54 -1.50 3.90
N MET A 591 4.54 -1.41 5.24
CA MET A 591 3.73 -2.23 6.14
C MET A 591 3.00 -1.38 7.17
N SER A 592 1.67 -1.33 7.07
CA SER A 592 0.78 -0.76 8.09
C SER A 592 -0.11 -1.86 8.68
N ASP A 593 -1.26 -2.09 8.07
CA ASP A 593 -2.25 -3.12 8.38
C ASP A 593 -2.22 -4.25 7.33
N GLY A 594 -1.11 -4.40 6.61
CA GLY A 594 -0.87 -5.35 5.53
C GLY A 594 0.39 -4.96 4.77
N TRP A 595 0.86 -5.81 3.86
CA TRP A 595 1.92 -5.46 2.91
C TRP A 595 1.34 -4.67 1.74
N ILE A 596 1.92 -3.52 1.45
CA ILE A 596 1.39 -2.52 0.51
C ILE A 596 2.53 -1.73 -0.15
N ASP A 597 2.30 -1.09 -1.30
CA ASP A 597 3.11 0.08 -1.66
C ASP A 597 2.62 1.31 -0.86
N PRO A 598 3.48 2.18 -0.32
CA PRO A 598 3.03 3.28 0.54
C PRO A 598 2.36 4.42 -0.23
N TRP A 599 2.63 4.56 -1.53
CA TRP A 599 2.34 5.78 -2.26
C TRP A 599 1.05 5.74 -3.08
N ARG A 600 0.93 4.85 -4.08
CA ARG A 600 -0.08 5.00 -5.15
C ARG A 600 -1.29 4.08 -5.04
N GLU A 601 -1.15 2.84 -4.57
CA GLU A 601 -2.26 1.87 -4.57
C GLU A 601 -2.66 1.47 -3.16
N ARG A 602 -1.68 1.03 -2.37
CA ARG A 602 -1.83 0.46 -1.04
C ARG A 602 -2.77 -0.76 -0.99
N GLY A 603 -2.87 -1.48 -2.11
CA GLY A 603 -3.54 -2.77 -2.18
C GLY A 603 -2.67 -3.85 -1.57
N MET A 604 -3.26 -4.79 -0.83
CA MET A 604 -2.53 -5.98 -0.34
C MET A 604 -2.63 -7.07 -1.41
N TYR A 605 -1.62 -7.12 -2.27
CA TYR A 605 -1.53 -8.03 -3.42
C TYR A 605 -0.83 -9.33 -3.04
N ILE A 606 -1.34 -10.47 -3.54
CA ILE A 606 -0.75 -11.80 -3.25
C ILE A 606 0.64 -11.95 -3.87
N GLY A 607 0.83 -11.49 -5.11
CA GLY A 607 2.11 -11.59 -5.80
C GLY A 607 3.21 -10.88 -5.03
N ASP A 608 2.96 -9.69 -4.52
CA ASP A 608 3.87 -8.91 -3.68
C ASP A 608 4.13 -9.65 -2.37
N SER A 609 3.05 -10.08 -1.72
CA SER A 609 3.07 -10.72 -0.42
C SER A 609 3.79 -12.07 -0.39
N VAL A 610 3.91 -12.77 -1.53
CA VAL A 610 4.71 -14.02 -1.60
C VAL A 610 6.18 -13.78 -1.25
N VAL A 611 6.71 -12.60 -1.59
CA VAL A 611 8.07 -12.18 -1.26
C VAL A 611 8.07 -11.50 0.11
N GLU A 612 7.16 -10.55 0.32
CA GLU A 612 7.16 -9.69 1.51
C GLU A 612 6.90 -10.46 2.79
N ALA A 613 6.04 -11.49 2.77
CA ALA A 613 5.78 -12.32 3.95
C ALA A 613 7.04 -13.05 4.42
N VAL A 614 7.73 -13.73 3.50
CA VAL A 614 8.98 -14.45 3.81
C VAL A 614 10.08 -13.49 4.24
N ALA A 615 10.19 -12.33 3.57
CA ALA A 615 11.16 -11.29 3.89
C ALA A 615 10.92 -10.68 5.27
N THR A 616 9.66 -10.42 5.65
CA THR A 616 9.28 -9.85 6.96
C THR A 616 9.76 -10.73 8.11
N ARG A 617 9.61 -12.06 7.98
CA ARG A 617 10.11 -13.03 8.98
C ARG A 617 11.62 -12.99 9.20
N LYS A 618 12.38 -12.34 8.31
CA LYS A 618 13.84 -12.24 8.44
C LYS A 618 14.29 -11.11 9.35
N PHE A 619 13.38 -10.22 9.76
CA PHE A 619 13.72 -9.16 10.71
C PHE A 619 12.75 -9.03 11.90
N THR A 620 11.60 -9.72 11.90
CA THR A 620 10.70 -9.86 13.06
C THR A 620 10.22 -11.31 13.22
N SER A 621 10.02 -11.75 14.47
CA SER A 621 9.38 -13.03 14.78
C SER A 621 7.84 -12.96 14.84
N ASP A 622 7.26 -11.77 14.71
CA ASP A 622 5.80 -11.58 14.69
C ASP A 622 5.19 -11.99 13.34
N VAL A 623 4.48 -13.13 13.34
CA VAL A 623 3.80 -13.70 12.17
C VAL A 623 2.30 -13.39 12.12
N ARG A 624 1.77 -12.58 13.05
CA ARG A 624 0.32 -12.34 13.16
C ARG A 624 -0.27 -11.71 11.91
N MET A 625 0.45 -10.81 11.26
CA MET A 625 0.00 -10.17 10.01
C MET A 625 -0.10 -11.18 8.86
N GLU A 626 0.85 -12.11 8.75
CA GLU A 626 0.79 -13.20 7.76
C GLU A 626 -0.43 -14.09 7.98
N ALA A 627 -0.65 -14.53 9.23
CA ALA A 627 -1.79 -15.37 9.59
C ALA A 627 -3.14 -14.68 9.31
N TRP A 628 -3.21 -13.38 9.63
CA TRP A 628 -4.40 -12.57 9.39
C TRP A 628 -4.65 -12.34 7.90
N ALA A 629 -3.62 -12.02 7.11
CA ALA A 629 -3.75 -11.78 5.68
C ALA A 629 -4.20 -13.04 4.92
N LEU A 630 -3.59 -14.20 5.22
CA LEU A 630 -3.99 -15.50 4.65
C LEU A 630 -5.47 -15.81 4.89
N ARG A 631 -5.95 -15.54 6.11
CA ARG A 631 -7.37 -15.67 6.47
C ARG A 631 -8.26 -14.70 5.71
N LEU A 632 -7.84 -13.43 5.58
CA LEU A 632 -8.62 -12.40 4.88
C LEU A 632 -8.81 -12.74 3.40
N TRP A 633 -7.77 -13.23 2.71
CA TRP A 633 -7.89 -13.74 1.33
C TRP A 633 -8.82 -14.94 1.21
N SER A 634 -8.73 -15.90 2.13
CA SER A 634 -9.64 -17.07 2.16
C SER A 634 -11.10 -16.63 2.35
N ARG A 635 -11.36 -15.68 3.25
CA ARG A 635 -12.68 -15.07 3.49
C ARG A 635 -13.20 -14.28 2.29
N GLY A 636 -12.32 -13.67 1.49
CA GLY A 636 -12.65 -12.94 0.26
C GLY A 636 -12.79 -13.80 -0.99
N GLN A 637 -12.63 -15.14 -0.89
CA GLN A 637 -12.62 -16.04 -2.05
C GLN A 637 -13.88 -15.90 -2.92
N PHE A 638 -13.68 -15.70 -4.22
CA PHE A 638 -14.76 -15.51 -5.17
C PHE A 638 -15.65 -16.74 -5.33
N PRO A 639 -16.92 -16.60 -5.80
CA PRO A 639 -17.78 -17.73 -6.13
C PRO A 639 -17.16 -18.71 -7.12
N SER A 640 -16.32 -18.23 -8.04
CA SER A 640 -15.57 -19.05 -9.00
C SER A 640 -14.60 -20.05 -8.34
N GLY A 641 -14.26 -19.86 -7.06
CA GLY A 641 -13.24 -20.63 -6.35
C GLY A 641 -11.85 -19.99 -6.37
N GLN A 642 -11.66 -18.93 -7.17
CA GLN A 642 -10.41 -18.17 -7.18
C GLN A 642 -10.29 -17.27 -5.95
N ILE A 643 -9.07 -17.06 -5.48
CA ILE A 643 -8.73 -16.09 -4.42
C ILE A 643 -8.58 -14.71 -5.08
N PRO A 644 -9.11 -13.63 -4.48
CA PRO A 644 -8.88 -12.28 -4.98
C PRO A 644 -7.39 -11.93 -4.97
N ASP A 645 -6.88 -11.37 -6.06
CA ASP A 645 -5.48 -10.96 -6.20
C ASP A 645 -5.08 -9.86 -5.21
N VAL A 646 -6.04 -9.01 -4.84
CA VAL A 646 -5.92 -7.96 -3.83
C VAL A 646 -7.12 -8.00 -2.87
N VAL A 647 -6.88 -7.92 -1.56
CA VAL A 647 -7.95 -8.02 -0.55
C VAL A 647 -7.79 -7.01 0.60
N PRO A 648 -8.90 -6.46 1.15
CA PRO A 648 -10.22 -6.37 0.54
C PRO A 648 -10.18 -5.37 -0.62
N SER A 649 -10.95 -5.60 -1.68
CA SER A 649 -10.89 -4.76 -2.88
C SER A 649 -12.17 -4.82 -3.69
N ALA A 650 -12.51 -3.70 -4.31
CA ALA A 650 -13.52 -3.64 -5.36
C ALA A 650 -13.03 -4.21 -6.71
N HIS A 651 -11.78 -4.69 -6.79
CA HIS A 651 -11.29 -5.46 -7.93
C HIS A 651 -11.88 -6.87 -7.92
N LEU A 652 -12.74 -7.18 -8.89
CA LEU A 652 -13.52 -8.43 -8.93
C LEU A 652 -12.96 -9.47 -9.91
N THR A 653 -11.84 -9.18 -10.58
CA THR A 653 -11.24 -10.07 -11.58
C THR A 653 -9.94 -10.66 -11.01
N PRO A 654 -9.90 -11.95 -10.65
CA PRO A 654 -8.71 -12.54 -10.06
C PRO A 654 -7.57 -12.65 -11.08
N LEU A 655 -6.35 -12.47 -10.60
CA LEU A 655 -5.16 -13.05 -11.22
C LEU A 655 -5.06 -14.51 -10.79
N CYS A 656 -5.31 -15.42 -11.71
CA CYS A 656 -5.41 -16.85 -11.44
C CYS A 656 -4.08 -17.46 -10.96
N ASP A 657 -2.95 -17.00 -11.48
CA ASP A 657 -1.63 -17.41 -10.97
C ASP A 657 -1.44 -17.01 -9.49
N TYR A 658 -2.03 -15.90 -9.05
CA TYR A 658 -1.98 -15.50 -7.64
C TYR A 658 -2.79 -16.43 -6.74
N SER A 659 -3.89 -17.01 -7.22
CA SER A 659 -4.62 -18.03 -6.45
C SER A 659 -3.76 -19.27 -6.16
N LEU A 660 -2.87 -19.63 -7.08
CA LEU A 660 -1.91 -20.73 -6.87
C LEU A 660 -0.80 -20.30 -5.90
N LEU A 661 -0.28 -19.07 -6.02
CA LEU A 661 0.73 -18.52 -5.10
C LEU A 661 0.21 -18.39 -3.67
N TRP A 662 -1.08 -18.13 -3.46
CA TRP A 662 -1.68 -18.13 -2.12
C TRP A 662 -1.53 -19.47 -1.41
N ILE A 663 -1.67 -20.59 -2.13
CA ILE A 663 -1.45 -21.94 -1.58
C ILE A 663 0.02 -22.12 -1.19
N VAL A 664 0.93 -21.57 -1.99
CA VAL A 664 2.37 -21.59 -1.69
C VAL A 664 2.70 -20.76 -0.45
N MET A 665 2.11 -19.56 -0.32
CA MET A 665 2.21 -18.75 0.89
C MET A 665 1.69 -19.47 2.13
N LEU A 666 0.49 -20.08 2.05
CA LEU A 666 -0.09 -20.85 3.15
C LEU A 666 0.83 -21.99 3.60
N ARG A 667 1.44 -22.69 2.64
CA ARG A 667 2.43 -23.73 2.93
C ARG A 667 3.69 -23.15 3.58
N ASN A 668 4.19 -22.02 3.10
CA ASN A 668 5.38 -21.36 3.68
C ASN A 668 5.13 -20.81 5.09
N TYR A 669 3.92 -20.35 5.38
CA TYR A 669 3.49 -19.99 6.74
C TYR A 669 3.45 -21.20 7.66
N TRP A 670 2.77 -22.28 7.25
CA TRP A 670 2.71 -23.50 8.05
C TRP A 670 4.10 -24.11 8.27
N ALA A 671 4.95 -24.14 7.24
CA ALA A 671 6.30 -24.68 7.35
C ALA A 671 7.15 -23.95 8.39
N ALA A 672 6.98 -22.63 8.52
CA ALA A 672 7.73 -21.79 9.46
C ALA A 672 7.13 -21.76 10.88
N THR A 673 5.84 -22.04 11.05
CA THR A 673 5.12 -21.81 12.32
C THR A 673 4.54 -23.07 12.95
N GLY A 674 4.32 -24.13 12.17
CA GLY A 674 3.58 -25.31 12.59
C GLY A 674 2.08 -25.08 12.88
N ASP A 675 1.51 -23.91 12.54
CA ASP A 675 0.12 -23.56 12.87
C ASP A 675 -0.89 -24.36 12.03
N THR A 676 -1.29 -25.52 12.56
CA THR A 676 -2.32 -26.39 11.97
C THR A 676 -3.74 -25.87 12.20
N ARG A 677 -3.95 -24.89 13.09
CA ARG A 677 -5.27 -24.31 13.37
C ARG A 677 -5.71 -23.43 12.21
N LEU A 678 -4.88 -22.48 11.78
CA LEU A 678 -5.17 -21.67 10.60
C LEU A 678 -5.29 -22.55 9.36
N LEU A 679 -4.40 -23.53 9.21
CA LEU A 679 -4.44 -24.44 8.07
C LEU A 679 -5.79 -25.17 7.94
N ARG A 680 -6.33 -25.69 9.06
CA ARG A 680 -7.65 -26.35 9.08
C ARG A 680 -8.78 -25.38 8.76
N GLU A 681 -8.68 -24.14 9.24
CA GLU A 681 -9.66 -23.08 8.98
C GLU A 681 -9.78 -22.76 7.48
N VAL A 682 -8.65 -22.63 6.77
CA VAL A 682 -8.63 -22.17 5.37
C VAL A 682 -8.57 -23.29 4.34
N TRP A 683 -8.41 -24.55 4.75
CA TRP A 683 -8.33 -25.72 3.85
C TRP A 683 -9.48 -25.80 2.82
N PRO A 684 -10.75 -25.49 3.14
CA PRO A 684 -11.82 -25.48 2.15
C PRO A 684 -11.53 -24.55 0.96
N SER A 685 -10.83 -23.44 1.18
CA SER A 685 -10.44 -22.53 0.10
C SER A 685 -9.42 -23.16 -0.84
N VAL A 686 -8.45 -23.93 -0.33
CA VAL A 686 -7.47 -24.68 -1.16
C VAL A 686 -8.20 -25.64 -2.09
N ALA A 687 -9.14 -26.44 -1.56
CA ALA A 687 -9.90 -27.38 -2.37
C ALA A 687 -10.73 -26.68 -3.45
N ARG A 688 -11.35 -25.54 -3.13
CA ARG A 688 -12.12 -24.72 -4.08
C ARG A 688 -11.27 -24.10 -5.17
N VAL A 689 -10.01 -23.74 -4.89
CA VAL A 689 -9.08 -23.25 -5.93
C VAL A 689 -8.90 -24.33 -6.99
N PHE A 690 -8.51 -25.57 -6.63
CA PHE A 690 -8.31 -26.64 -7.62
C PHE A 690 -9.60 -27.07 -8.33
N ALA A 691 -10.75 -27.01 -7.64
CA ALA A 691 -12.05 -27.34 -8.23
C ALA A 691 -12.63 -26.24 -9.14
N SER A 692 -11.95 -25.09 -9.25
CA SER A 692 -12.44 -23.94 -10.01
C SER A 692 -12.57 -24.26 -11.50
N LYS A 693 -13.69 -23.85 -12.10
CA LYS A 693 -13.99 -24.07 -13.52
C LYS A 693 -13.22 -23.14 -14.46
N VAL A 694 -12.47 -22.17 -13.93
CA VAL A 694 -11.59 -21.32 -14.75
C VAL A 694 -10.41 -22.10 -15.31
N TRP A 695 -10.03 -23.20 -14.64
CA TRP A 695 -8.98 -24.09 -15.12
C TRP A 695 -9.47 -24.93 -16.29
N ARG A 696 -8.81 -24.78 -17.44
CA ARG A 696 -9.12 -25.56 -18.65
C ARG A 696 -8.00 -26.54 -18.91
N VAL A 697 -8.36 -27.82 -18.98
CA VAL A 697 -7.43 -28.88 -19.38
C VAL A 697 -7.30 -28.87 -20.90
N SER A 698 -6.07 -28.72 -21.36
CA SER A 698 -5.72 -28.65 -22.77
C SER A 698 -6.14 -29.90 -23.54
N GLN A 699 -6.57 -29.69 -24.79
CA GLN A 699 -6.82 -30.75 -25.78
C GLN A 699 -5.65 -30.93 -26.75
N GLU A 700 -4.61 -30.10 -26.69
CA GLU A 700 -3.42 -30.20 -27.54
C GLU A 700 -2.71 -31.56 -27.36
N PRO A 701 -2.35 -32.31 -28.42
CA PRO A 701 -1.84 -33.69 -28.29
C PRO A 701 -0.64 -33.85 -27.34
N ALA A 702 0.28 -32.89 -27.32
CA ALA A 702 1.45 -32.90 -26.44
C ALA A 702 1.12 -32.70 -24.95
N ALA A 703 -0.06 -32.15 -24.66
CA ALA A 703 -0.54 -31.68 -23.37
C ALA A 703 -1.91 -32.26 -22.96
N ALA A 704 -2.49 -33.11 -23.82
CA ALA A 704 -3.89 -33.49 -23.80
C ALA A 704 -4.27 -34.19 -22.51
N GLY A 705 -5.36 -33.73 -21.88
CA GLY A 705 -5.90 -34.34 -20.67
C GLY A 705 -5.07 -34.11 -19.40
N VAL A 706 -4.00 -33.30 -19.45
CA VAL A 706 -3.12 -33.06 -18.30
C VAL A 706 -2.86 -31.58 -18.05
N LEU A 707 -2.19 -30.87 -18.96
CA LEU A 707 -1.74 -29.49 -18.70
C LEU A 707 -2.89 -28.50 -18.86
N TRP A 708 -2.80 -27.38 -18.15
CA TRP A 708 -3.75 -26.28 -18.29
C TRP A 708 -3.37 -25.31 -19.40
N GLU A 709 -4.38 -24.68 -19.99
CA GLU A 709 -4.24 -23.60 -20.97
C GLU A 709 -4.87 -22.31 -20.48
N THR A 710 -4.35 -21.17 -20.94
CA THR A 710 -4.90 -19.84 -20.67
C THR A 710 -6.19 -19.62 -21.47
N HIS A 711 -7.18 -18.97 -20.86
CA HIS A 711 -8.45 -18.60 -21.49
C HIS A 711 -8.89 -17.21 -20.98
N PRO A 712 -9.75 -16.46 -21.69
CA PRO A 712 -10.36 -15.22 -21.19
C PRO A 712 -10.92 -15.21 -19.75
N ASP A 713 -11.24 -16.37 -19.16
CA ASP A 713 -11.74 -16.47 -17.78
C ASP A 713 -10.60 -16.66 -16.74
N CYS A 714 -9.36 -16.78 -17.21
CA CYS A 714 -8.16 -17.08 -16.44
C CYS A 714 -7.06 -16.07 -16.81
N PHE A 715 -7.06 -14.93 -16.14
CA PHE A 715 -6.05 -13.90 -16.30
C PHE A 715 -4.82 -14.25 -15.47
N ILE A 716 -3.62 -14.16 -16.05
CA ILE A 716 -2.37 -14.44 -15.34
C ILE A 716 -1.40 -13.25 -15.45
N PHE A 717 -0.68 -12.96 -14.36
CA PHE A 717 0.25 -11.83 -14.30
C PHE A 717 1.68 -12.23 -14.68
N VAL A 718 2.26 -13.28 -14.10
CA VAL A 718 3.67 -13.68 -14.29
C VAL A 718 4.67 -12.65 -13.75
N ASP A 719 4.89 -11.53 -14.42
CA ASP A 719 5.87 -10.49 -14.08
C ASP A 719 5.70 -9.26 -15.00
N TRP A 720 6.26 -8.11 -14.63
CA TRP A 720 6.32 -6.93 -15.51
C TRP A 720 7.20 -7.15 -16.74
N GLY A 721 8.19 -8.05 -16.66
CA GLY A 721 9.12 -8.34 -17.76
C GLY A 721 8.71 -9.52 -18.66
N HIS A 722 7.51 -10.09 -18.50
CA HIS A 722 7.05 -11.26 -19.28
C HIS A 722 7.03 -10.99 -20.79
N ALA A 723 7.27 -12.04 -21.58
CA ALA A 723 6.99 -12.03 -23.02
C ALA A 723 5.50 -12.35 -23.28
N PRO A 724 4.87 -11.81 -24.34
CA PRO A 724 3.46 -12.08 -24.63
C PRO A 724 3.13 -13.57 -24.69
N GLU A 725 4.02 -14.40 -25.23
CA GLU A 725 3.86 -15.85 -25.33
C GLU A 725 3.75 -16.54 -23.97
N GLU A 726 4.33 -15.96 -22.91
CA GLU A 726 4.24 -16.45 -21.52
C GLU A 726 2.86 -16.21 -20.91
N ARG A 727 1.87 -15.72 -21.68
CA ARG A 727 0.46 -15.61 -21.27
C ARG A 727 -0.53 -16.24 -22.25
N LEU A 728 -0.06 -17.11 -23.15
CA LEU A 728 -0.89 -17.73 -24.20
C LEU A 728 -0.88 -19.26 -24.14
N GLY A 729 -1.91 -19.87 -24.74
CA GLY A 729 -2.03 -21.30 -25.02
C GLY A 729 -1.83 -22.20 -23.80
N VAL A 730 -1.30 -23.41 -24.05
CA VAL A 730 -0.80 -24.29 -22.99
C VAL A 730 0.45 -23.65 -22.43
N ASN A 731 0.33 -23.10 -21.22
CA ASN A 731 1.28 -22.13 -20.71
C ASN A 731 2.26 -22.76 -19.71
N ALA A 732 3.57 -22.57 -19.91
CA ALA A 732 4.57 -23.14 -19.02
C ALA A 732 4.49 -22.53 -17.61
N VAL A 733 4.46 -21.20 -17.48
CA VAL A 733 4.46 -20.54 -16.15
C VAL A 733 3.27 -20.97 -15.29
N LEU A 734 2.06 -20.95 -15.85
CA LEU A 734 0.83 -21.41 -15.16
C LEU A 734 0.97 -22.85 -14.66
N ASN A 735 1.46 -23.75 -15.51
CA ASN A 735 1.60 -25.16 -15.13
C ASN A 735 2.75 -25.42 -14.14
N ALA A 736 3.79 -24.58 -14.15
CA ALA A 736 4.82 -24.61 -13.13
C ALA A 736 4.28 -24.17 -11.76
N PHE A 737 3.48 -23.09 -11.70
CA PHE A 737 2.79 -22.69 -10.47
C PHE A 737 1.75 -23.72 -10.02
N ARG A 738 1.02 -24.36 -10.95
CA ARG A 738 0.10 -25.46 -10.62
C ARG A 738 0.84 -26.63 -10.01
N LEU A 739 1.95 -27.04 -10.62
CA LEU A 739 2.79 -28.12 -10.08
C LEU A 739 3.18 -27.81 -8.65
N ARG A 740 3.70 -26.60 -8.40
CA ARG A 740 4.11 -26.17 -7.07
C ARG A 740 2.94 -26.15 -6.08
N ALA A 741 1.79 -25.63 -6.48
CA ALA A 741 0.59 -25.60 -5.64
C ALA A 741 0.11 -27.01 -5.28
N LEU A 742 0.16 -27.98 -6.21
CA LEU A 742 -0.18 -29.39 -5.94
C LEU A 742 0.79 -30.03 -4.94
N GLU A 743 2.10 -29.78 -5.08
CA GLU A 743 3.10 -30.23 -4.10
C GLU A 743 2.84 -29.63 -2.71
N CYS A 744 2.59 -28.33 -2.65
CA CYS A 744 2.24 -27.64 -1.40
C CYS A 744 0.96 -28.20 -0.78
N ALA A 745 -0.09 -28.42 -1.56
CA ALA A 745 -1.34 -29.01 -1.08
C ALA A 745 -1.15 -30.44 -0.56
N ALA A 746 -0.27 -31.23 -1.20
CA ALA A 746 0.08 -32.56 -0.71
C ALA A 746 0.82 -32.52 0.64
N GLU A 747 1.76 -31.57 0.82
CA GLU A 747 2.44 -31.36 2.10
C GLU A 747 1.46 -30.96 3.20
N LEU A 748 0.57 -30.00 2.91
CA LEU A 748 -0.43 -29.47 3.83
C LEU A 748 -1.52 -30.50 4.22
N ALA A 749 -1.86 -31.44 3.32
CA ALA A 749 -2.82 -32.51 3.62
C ALA A 749 -2.32 -33.48 4.72
N GLY A 750 -1.00 -33.63 4.87
CA GLY A 750 -0.37 -34.48 5.89
C GLY A 750 -0.76 -34.12 7.34
N PRO A 751 -0.43 -32.92 7.86
CA PRO A 751 -0.77 -32.49 9.21
C PRO A 751 -2.28 -32.35 9.46
N LEU A 752 -3.10 -32.29 8.41
CA LEU A 752 -4.57 -32.32 8.52
C LEU A 752 -5.15 -33.73 8.67
N GLY A 753 -4.33 -34.78 8.54
CA GLY A 753 -4.79 -36.16 8.58
C GLY A 753 -5.58 -36.56 7.33
N LEU A 754 -5.21 -36.05 6.16
CA LEU A 754 -5.88 -36.30 4.87
C LEU A 754 -4.99 -37.11 3.89
N PRO A 755 -4.64 -38.38 4.21
CA PRO A 755 -3.65 -39.15 3.47
C PRO A 755 -4.06 -39.47 2.02
N GLU A 756 -5.35 -39.66 1.73
CA GLU A 756 -5.84 -39.94 0.38
C GLU A 756 -5.68 -38.71 -0.53
N LEU A 757 -5.99 -37.52 -0.02
CA LEU A 757 -5.79 -36.26 -0.73
C LEU A 757 -4.31 -35.96 -0.93
N ARG A 758 -3.49 -36.20 0.10
CA ARG A 758 -2.02 -36.11 -0.02
C ARG A 758 -1.51 -36.93 -1.19
N GLU A 759 -1.91 -38.19 -1.28
CA GLU A 759 -1.46 -39.08 -2.35
C GLU A 759 -2.07 -38.72 -3.71
N SER A 760 -3.31 -38.23 -3.74
CA SER A 760 -3.92 -37.71 -4.97
C SER A 760 -3.14 -36.53 -5.55
N TYR A 761 -2.84 -35.51 -4.73
CA TYR A 761 -2.10 -34.33 -5.16
C TYR A 761 -0.66 -34.65 -5.56
N ARG A 762 0.02 -35.57 -4.86
CA ARG A 762 1.35 -36.05 -5.26
C ARG A 762 1.34 -36.69 -6.65
N ARG A 763 0.41 -37.61 -6.90
CA ARG A 763 0.29 -38.28 -8.20
C ARG A 763 -0.02 -37.28 -9.31
N GLU A 764 -0.91 -36.32 -9.06
CA GLU A 764 -1.21 -35.27 -10.05
C GLU A 764 0.01 -34.38 -10.33
N ALA A 765 0.75 -33.97 -9.29
CA ALA A 765 2.00 -33.23 -9.44
C ALA A 765 3.01 -34.00 -10.31
N ASP A 766 3.17 -35.32 -10.10
CA ASP A 766 4.08 -36.15 -10.89
C ASP A 766 3.67 -36.24 -12.37
N VAL A 767 2.36 -36.34 -12.63
CA VAL A 767 1.80 -36.34 -13.98
C VAL A 767 2.02 -34.98 -14.66
N VAL A 768 1.75 -33.86 -13.96
CA VAL A 768 1.98 -32.50 -14.48
C VAL A 768 3.47 -32.28 -14.77
N ARG A 769 4.39 -32.67 -13.88
CA ARG A 769 5.84 -32.52 -14.09
C ARG A 769 6.33 -33.27 -15.32
N THR A 770 5.85 -34.49 -15.51
CA THR A 770 6.20 -35.31 -16.67
C THR A 770 5.66 -34.70 -17.96
N ALA A 771 4.39 -34.28 -17.97
CA ALA A 771 3.79 -33.63 -19.13
C ALA A 771 4.45 -32.28 -19.47
N PHE A 772 4.81 -31.49 -18.45
CA PHE A 772 5.53 -30.23 -18.63
C PHE A 772 6.86 -30.45 -19.36
N ARG A 773 7.69 -31.39 -18.87
CA ARG A 773 8.98 -31.70 -19.48
C ARG A 773 8.83 -32.07 -20.95
N ARG A 774 7.87 -32.94 -21.26
CA ARG A 774 7.58 -33.37 -22.63
C ARG A 774 7.08 -32.22 -23.52
N ALA A 775 6.17 -31.39 -23.01
CA ALA A 775 5.53 -30.35 -23.80
C ALA A 775 6.50 -29.19 -24.11
N PHE A 776 7.29 -28.77 -23.12
CA PHE A 776 8.01 -27.49 -23.18
C PHE A 776 9.52 -27.60 -23.38
N TRP A 777 10.17 -28.74 -23.12
CA TRP A 777 11.61 -28.85 -23.32
C TRP A 777 11.95 -28.87 -24.82
N ASP A 778 12.82 -27.96 -25.23
CA ASP A 778 13.39 -27.88 -26.58
C ASP A 778 14.87 -28.25 -26.52
N ASP A 779 15.20 -29.42 -27.07
CA ASP A 779 16.56 -29.96 -27.07
C ASP A 779 17.53 -29.11 -27.91
N ASP A 780 17.07 -28.56 -29.04
CA ASP A 780 17.90 -27.74 -29.92
C ASP A 780 18.23 -26.39 -29.27
N ALA A 781 17.24 -25.80 -28.59
CA ALA A 781 17.41 -24.54 -27.88
C ALA A 781 18.04 -24.71 -26.48
N GLY A 782 18.12 -25.94 -25.96
CA GLY A 782 18.65 -26.25 -24.63
C GLY A 782 17.87 -25.58 -23.49
N ARG A 783 16.57 -25.34 -23.66
CA ARG A 783 15.73 -24.60 -22.70
C ARG A 783 14.26 -25.01 -22.79
N PHE A 784 13.48 -24.60 -21.80
CA PHE A 784 12.02 -24.67 -21.89
C PHE A 784 11.45 -23.52 -22.74
N VAL A 785 10.41 -23.78 -23.53
CA VAL A 785 9.65 -22.76 -24.27
C VAL A 785 8.51 -22.18 -23.40
N ALA A 786 7.98 -21.01 -23.78
CA ALA A 786 6.97 -20.29 -23.01
C ALA A 786 5.60 -20.98 -23.06
N CYS A 787 5.19 -21.43 -24.25
CA CYS A 787 3.91 -22.09 -24.45
C CYS A 787 3.89 -23.03 -25.65
N VAL A 788 2.81 -23.81 -25.73
CA VAL A 788 2.37 -24.51 -26.93
C VAL A 788 1.02 -23.92 -27.36
N LEU A 789 0.92 -23.49 -28.62
CA LEU A 789 -0.28 -22.89 -29.18
C LEU A 789 -0.55 -23.46 -30.58
N ASN A 790 -1.74 -24.01 -30.80
CA ASN A 790 -2.15 -24.63 -32.07
C ASN A 790 -1.14 -25.70 -32.54
N GLY A 791 -0.76 -26.59 -31.63
CA GLY A 791 0.23 -27.66 -31.86
C GLY A 791 1.67 -27.20 -32.06
N ARG A 792 2.00 -25.90 -31.90
CA ARG A 792 3.34 -25.36 -32.13
C ARG A 792 3.94 -24.79 -30.85
N ARG A 793 5.21 -25.10 -30.60
CA ARG A 793 6.01 -24.49 -29.52
C ARG A 793 6.35 -23.04 -29.85
N SER A 794 6.30 -22.16 -28.87
CA SER A 794 6.74 -20.77 -29.01
C SER A 794 8.25 -20.68 -29.25
N THR A 795 8.69 -19.76 -30.12
CA THR A 795 10.13 -19.52 -30.39
C THR A 795 10.71 -18.34 -29.60
N GLY A 796 9.84 -17.51 -29.01
CA GLY A 796 10.23 -16.31 -28.25
C GLY A 796 10.94 -16.57 -26.92
N PRO A 797 11.23 -15.49 -26.16
CA PRO A 797 11.78 -15.59 -24.81
C PRO A 797 10.84 -16.34 -23.86
N ALA A 798 11.41 -17.07 -22.89
CA ALA A 798 10.67 -17.89 -21.93
C ALA A 798 11.38 -17.94 -20.57
N ILE A 799 11.94 -16.80 -20.13
CA ILE A 799 12.83 -16.78 -18.97
C ILE A 799 12.10 -17.13 -17.67
N HIS A 800 10.84 -16.75 -17.52
CA HIS A 800 10.06 -17.03 -16.33
C HIS A 800 9.80 -18.53 -16.19
N ALA A 801 9.45 -19.19 -17.29
CA ALA A 801 9.28 -20.65 -17.34
C ALA A 801 10.57 -21.39 -16.94
N ASN A 802 11.73 -20.91 -17.40
CA ASN A 802 13.03 -21.52 -17.12
C ASN A 802 13.48 -21.27 -15.66
N ALA A 803 13.23 -20.08 -15.11
CA ALA A 803 13.48 -19.78 -13.70
C ALA A 803 12.65 -20.69 -12.78
N LEU A 804 11.34 -20.84 -13.07
CA LEU A 804 10.48 -21.76 -12.33
C LEU A 804 10.87 -23.23 -12.54
N ALA A 805 11.34 -23.61 -13.74
CA ALA A 805 11.78 -24.97 -13.98
C ALA A 805 12.99 -25.34 -13.12
N LEU A 806 13.90 -24.40 -12.87
CA LEU A 806 14.98 -24.59 -11.89
C LEU A 806 14.42 -24.62 -10.46
N ALA A 807 13.65 -23.60 -10.07
CA ALA A 807 13.15 -23.43 -8.70
C ALA A 807 12.28 -24.62 -8.23
N TYR A 808 11.43 -25.14 -9.11
CA TYR A 808 10.51 -26.24 -8.81
C TYR A 808 11.03 -27.60 -9.26
N ARG A 809 12.34 -27.71 -9.52
CA ARG A 809 13.03 -28.96 -9.88
C ARG A 809 12.39 -29.70 -11.04
N ILE A 810 11.85 -28.95 -11.99
CA ILE A 810 11.35 -29.46 -13.25
C ILE A 810 12.53 -29.72 -14.19
N ALA A 811 13.51 -28.82 -14.25
CA ALA A 811 14.76 -29.07 -14.93
C ALA A 811 15.51 -30.25 -14.27
N THR A 812 16.12 -31.10 -15.07
CA THR A 812 17.01 -32.17 -14.58
C THR A 812 18.44 -31.63 -14.42
N PRO A 813 19.31 -32.27 -13.60
CA PRO A 813 20.68 -31.80 -13.41
C PRO A 813 21.46 -31.60 -14.71
N GLY A 814 21.25 -32.46 -15.72
CA GLY A 814 21.89 -32.33 -17.04
C GLY A 814 21.43 -31.10 -17.85
N GLN A 815 20.31 -30.49 -17.47
CA GLN A 815 19.76 -29.30 -18.12
C GLN A 815 20.16 -28.00 -17.40
N PHE A 816 20.77 -28.08 -16.21
CA PHE A 816 21.04 -26.89 -15.39
C PHE A 816 21.96 -25.90 -16.09
N ASP A 817 23.08 -26.34 -16.67
CA ASP A 817 24.06 -25.42 -17.25
C ASP A 817 23.49 -24.64 -18.45
N SER A 818 22.71 -25.26 -19.33
CA SER A 818 22.10 -24.58 -20.48
C SER A 818 21.01 -23.58 -20.04
N VAL A 819 20.17 -23.97 -19.07
CA VAL A 819 19.12 -23.10 -18.52
C VAL A 819 19.73 -21.93 -17.75
N VAL A 820 20.79 -22.16 -16.96
CA VAL A 820 21.53 -21.11 -16.24
C VAL A 820 22.23 -20.16 -17.23
N ALA A 821 22.83 -20.68 -18.30
CA ALA A 821 23.44 -19.85 -19.34
C ALA A 821 22.39 -18.94 -20.01
N TYR A 822 21.22 -19.49 -20.33
CA TYR A 822 20.09 -18.71 -20.84
C TYR A 822 19.64 -17.65 -19.83
N ALA A 823 19.50 -18.00 -18.56
CA ALA A 823 19.13 -17.05 -17.51
C ALA A 823 20.12 -15.90 -17.37
N ARG A 824 21.43 -16.21 -17.35
CA ARG A 824 22.49 -15.20 -17.31
C ARG A 824 22.41 -14.23 -18.50
N GLU A 825 22.15 -14.73 -19.70
CA GLU A 825 21.97 -13.88 -20.88
C GLU A 825 20.75 -12.96 -20.75
N ARG A 826 19.61 -13.49 -20.27
CA ARG A 826 18.39 -12.70 -20.10
C ARG A 826 18.47 -11.71 -18.94
N MET A 827 19.31 -11.95 -17.95
CA MET A 827 19.55 -11.03 -16.82
C MET A 827 20.54 -9.90 -17.11
N LYS A 828 21.21 -9.89 -18.28
CA LYS A 828 22.02 -8.73 -18.67
C LYS A 828 21.18 -7.46 -18.67
N ILE A 829 21.64 -6.44 -17.96
CA ILE A 829 20.96 -5.15 -17.83
C ILE A 829 20.78 -4.52 -19.21
N ASN A 830 19.53 -4.32 -19.59
CA ASN A 830 19.13 -3.57 -20.77
C ASN A 830 17.80 -2.87 -20.49
N THR A 831 17.86 -1.57 -20.20
CA THR A 831 16.69 -0.76 -19.82
C THR A 831 15.76 -0.43 -20.99
N GLU A 832 16.21 -0.68 -22.22
CA GLU A 832 15.43 -0.48 -23.45
C GLU A 832 14.70 -1.76 -23.87
N ARG A 833 14.99 -2.90 -23.22
CA ARG A 833 14.34 -4.17 -23.55
C ARG A 833 12.87 -4.12 -23.13
N PRO A 834 11.90 -4.29 -24.07
CA PRO A 834 10.49 -4.16 -23.74
C PRO A 834 9.96 -5.37 -22.95
N VAL A 835 10.41 -6.59 -23.28
CA VAL A 835 9.86 -7.86 -22.74
C VAL A 835 10.90 -9.00 -22.70
N GLY A 836 10.56 -10.10 -22.03
CA GLY A 836 11.31 -11.34 -21.93
C GLY A 836 12.49 -11.29 -20.97
N TYR A 837 12.39 -10.55 -19.86
CA TYR A 837 13.42 -10.44 -18.83
C TYR A 837 12.77 -10.55 -17.45
N ILE A 838 13.55 -10.80 -16.41
CA ILE A 838 13.03 -10.88 -15.04
C ILE A 838 13.14 -9.50 -14.39
N ASN A 839 12.03 -9.00 -13.86
CA ASN A 839 12.00 -7.86 -12.93
C ASN A 839 12.18 -8.33 -11.48
N PHE A 840 12.31 -7.37 -10.56
CA PHE A 840 12.68 -7.64 -9.16
C PHE A 840 11.78 -8.63 -8.43
N TYR A 841 10.46 -8.58 -8.68
CA TYR A 841 9.52 -9.57 -8.17
C TYR A 841 9.97 -11.00 -8.48
N PHE A 842 10.26 -11.29 -9.75
CA PHE A 842 10.56 -12.64 -10.20
C PHE A 842 12.01 -13.09 -9.91
N MET A 843 12.87 -12.18 -9.42
CA MET A 843 14.17 -12.57 -8.86
C MET A 843 14.00 -13.50 -7.66
N TYR A 844 12.89 -13.41 -6.93
CA TYR A 844 12.56 -14.34 -5.86
C TYR A 844 12.60 -15.79 -6.35
N PHE A 845 11.94 -16.12 -7.47
CA PHE A 845 11.96 -17.47 -8.04
C PHE A 845 13.29 -17.82 -8.70
N LEU A 846 13.89 -16.87 -9.44
CA LEU A 846 15.17 -17.11 -10.11
C LEU A 846 16.28 -17.45 -9.12
N PHE A 847 16.40 -16.71 -8.02
CA PHE A 847 17.43 -16.94 -7.02
C PHE A 847 17.28 -18.32 -6.39
N ALA A 848 16.07 -18.76 -6.06
CA ALA A 848 15.83 -20.12 -5.60
C ALA A 848 16.34 -21.15 -6.62
N GLY A 849 15.95 -20.99 -7.89
CA GLY A 849 16.40 -21.88 -8.96
C GLY A 849 17.93 -21.90 -9.16
N LEU A 850 18.60 -20.76 -9.04
CA LEU A 850 20.05 -20.68 -9.17
C LEU A 850 20.79 -21.33 -7.99
N TYR A 851 20.27 -21.20 -6.75
CA TYR A 851 20.79 -21.95 -5.61
C TYR A 851 20.58 -23.46 -5.76
N GLU A 852 19.41 -23.89 -6.28
CA GLU A 852 19.17 -25.31 -6.59
C GLU A 852 20.13 -25.86 -7.65
N ALA A 853 20.56 -25.00 -8.59
CA ALA A 853 21.59 -25.32 -9.58
C ALA A 853 23.04 -25.18 -9.07
N GLY A 854 23.24 -24.86 -7.79
CA GLY A 854 24.57 -24.68 -7.19
C GLY A 854 25.34 -23.46 -7.75
N LYS A 855 24.63 -22.39 -8.10
CA LYS A 855 25.19 -21.17 -8.72
C LYS A 855 25.07 -19.96 -7.78
N ALA A 856 25.45 -20.12 -6.51
CA ALA A 856 25.40 -19.06 -5.50
C ALA A 856 26.13 -17.78 -5.94
N GLY A 857 27.33 -17.92 -6.53
CA GLY A 857 28.10 -16.77 -7.03
C GLY A 857 27.39 -15.99 -8.15
N LEU A 858 26.53 -16.63 -8.94
CA LEU A 858 25.72 -15.91 -9.93
C LEU A 858 24.63 -15.07 -9.25
N VAL A 859 23.96 -15.59 -8.23
CA VAL A 859 22.99 -14.81 -7.43
C VAL A 859 23.68 -13.59 -6.81
N GLU A 860 24.84 -13.80 -6.19
CA GLU A 860 25.62 -12.73 -5.56
C GLU A 860 25.99 -11.63 -6.57
N ASN A 861 26.41 -12.02 -7.78
CA ASN A 861 26.73 -11.06 -8.85
C ASN A 861 25.49 -10.34 -9.39
N LEU A 862 24.36 -11.03 -9.56
CA LEU A 862 23.11 -10.38 -9.97
C LEU A 862 22.64 -9.34 -8.95
N ILE A 863 22.80 -9.64 -7.64
CA ILE A 863 22.55 -8.66 -6.58
C ILE A 863 23.47 -7.46 -6.75
N ARG A 864 24.77 -7.68 -6.98
CA ARG A 864 25.73 -6.57 -7.20
C ARG A 864 25.34 -5.69 -8.37
N GLU A 865 25.02 -6.29 -9.50
CA GLU A 865 24.70 -5.60 -10.74
C GLU A 865 23.41 -4.78 -10.63
N HIS A 866 22.33 -5.37 -10.10
CA HIS A 866 21.01 -4.76 -10.14
C HIS A 866 20.76 -3.81 -8.96
N TYR A 867 21.16 -4.21 -7.74
CA TYR A 867 20.98 -3.39 -6.54
C TYR A 867 22.08 -2.33 -6.41
N GLY A 868 23.27 -2.59 -6.97
CA GLY A 868 24.34 -1.59 -7.10
C GLY A 868 23.88 -0.35 -7.85
N ILE A 869 23.09 -0.50 -8.91
CA ILE A 869 22.52 0.64 -9.65
C ILE A 869 21.62 1.49 -8.76
N MET A 870 20.75 0.88 -7.95
CA MET A 870 19.88 1.63 -7.03
C MET A 870 20.70 2.41 -6.00
N ARG A 871 21.68 1.75 -5.37
CA ARG A 871 22.58 2.38 -4.40
C ARG A 871 23.33 3.55 -5.03
N ASP A 872 23.94 3.35 -6.19
CA ASP A 872 24.78 4.35 -6.86
C ASP A 872 23.94 5.54 -7.37
N LYS A 873 22.63 5.34 -7.62
CA LYS A 873 21.66 6.41 -7.89
C LYS A 873 21.06 7.06 -6.64
N GLY A 874 21.50 6.66 -5.45
CA GLY A 874 21.07 7.28 -4.19
C GLY A 874 19.67 6.87 -3.72
N ALA A 875 19.23 5.66 -4.05
CA ALA A 875 17.94 5.14 -3.58
C ALA A 875 17.90 5.04 -2.04
N TRP A 876 16.82 5.53 -1.43
CA TRP A 876 16.55 5.40 0.01
C TRP A 876 15.70 4.17 0.36
N THR A 877 14.94 3.68 -0.62
CA THR A 877 14.14 2.45 -0.60
C THR A 877 14.31 1.71 -1.93
N LEU A 878 13.76 0.51 -2.03
CA LEU A 878 13.85 -0.32 -3.23
C LEU A 878 12.73 -0.03 -4.22
N TRP A 879 13.08 0.08 -5.49
CA TRP A 879 12.15 0.41 -6.56
C TRP A 879 11.33 -0.81 -7.01
N GLU A 880 10.13 -0.55 -7.51
CA GLU A 880 9.24 -1.59 -8.07
C GLU A 880 9.86 -2.30 -9.27
N THR A 881 10.51 -1.56 -10.17
CA THR A 881 11.21 -2.11 -11.35
C THR A 881 12.49 -1.34 -11.63
N LEU A 882 13.47 -1.99 -12.24
CA LEU A 882 14.78 -1.36 -12.50
C LEU A 882 14.66 -0.23 -13.52
N ALA A 883 14.10 -0.52 -14.70
CA ALA A 883 14.07 0.44 -15.80
C ALA A 883 13.21 1.67 -15.50
N ARG A 884 12.02 1.49 -14.88
CA ARG A 884 11.16 2.63 -14.50
C ARG A 884 11.80 3.41 -13.35
N GLY A 885 12.39 2.73 -12.35
CA GLY A 885 13.10 3.39 -11.26
C GLY A 885 14.26 4.27 -11.73
N ILE A 886 15.05 3.81 -12.72
CA ILE A 886 16.12 4.61 -13.35
C ILE A 886 15.59 5.91 -13.97
N ARG A 887 14.38 5.89 -14.53
CA ARG A 887 13.71 7.06 -15.13
C ARG A 887 12.96 7.93 -14.11
N GLY A 888 12.90 7.48 -12.84
CA GLY A 888 12.07 8.10 -11.81
C GLY A 888 10.58 7.93 -12.12
N GLU A 889 10.18 6.72 -12.53
CA GLU A 889 8.80 6.30 -12.81
C GLU A 889 8.43 5.09 -11.91
N GLY A 890 7.13 4.80 -11.73
CA GLY A 890 6.66 3.65 -10.94
C GLY A 890 6.57 3.96 -9.44
N SER A 891 6.69 2.95 -8.57
CA SER A 891 6.94 3.18 -7.13
C SER A 891 8.45 3.13 -6.83
N MET A 892 8.93 4.05 -5.99
CA MET A 892 10.30 4.04 -5.46
C MET A 892 10.43 3.26 -4.14
N CYS A 893 9.32 2.76 -3.60
CA CYS A 893 9.27 1.92 -2.40
C CYS A 893 8.33 0.72 -2.61
N HIS A 894 8.91 -0.47 -2.86
CA HIS A 894 8.14 -1.68 -3.15
C HIS A 894 8.77 -2.93 -2.51
N GLY A 895 8.06 -3.56 -1.57
CA GLY A 895 8.60 -4.66 -0.78
C GLY A 895 8.84 -5.95 -1.57
N TRP A 896 8.19 -6.14 -2.72
CA TRP A 896 8.45 -7.30 -3.59
C TRP A 896 9.89 -7.38 -4.16
N THR A 897 10.67 -6.31 -3.99
CA THR A 897 12.08 -6.22 -4.39
C THR A 897 13.00 -6.71 -3.27
N CYS A 898 12.45 -7.15 -2.14
CA CYS A 898 13.22 -7.56 -0.96
C CYS A 898 13.69 -9.02 -0.99
N SER A 899 13.72 -9.67 -2.16
CA SER A 899 14.21 -11.05 -2.27
C SER A 899 15.63 -11.26 -1.72
N PRO A 900 16.62 -10.34 -1.84
CA PRO A 900 17.96 -10.55 -1.27
C PRO A 900 17.94 -10.76 0.25
N LEU A 901 17.04 -10.09 0.97
CA LEU A 901 16.89 -10.23 2.43
C LEU A 901 16.66 -11.69 2.83
N ILE A 902 15.83 -12.40 2.06
CA ILE A 902 15.51 -13.81 2.24
C ILE A 902 16.78 -14.66 2.08
N TYR A 903 17.51 -14.46 0.98
CA TYR A 903 18.69 -15.27 0.67
C TYR A 903 19.90 -14.95 1.54
N PHE A 904 20.01 -13.72 2.06
CA PHE A 904 21.03 -13.39 3.06
C PHE A 904 20.80 -14.19 4.35
N ALA A 905 19.55 -14.30 4.82
CA ALA A 905 19.22 -15.10 6.01
C ALA A 905 19.30 -16.62 5.74
N GLU A 906 18.70 -17.10 4.66
CA GLU A 906 18.50 -18.54 4.42
C GLU A 906 19.67 -19.23 3.73
N ARG A 907 20.50 -18.49 2.98
CA ARG A 907 21.64 -19.05 2.23
C ARG A 907 22.97 -18.53 2.75
N VAL A 908 23.17 -17.21 2.83
CA VAL A 908 24.46 -16.66 3.27
C VAL A 908 24.72 -16.96 4.75
N LEU A 909 23.78 -16.65 5.65
CA LEU A 909 23.84 -17.13 7.04
C LEU A 909 23.44 -18.61 7.13
N GLY A 910 22.53 -19.04 6.26
CA GLY A 910 22.19 -20.45 6.09
C GLY A 910 21.09 -20.98 7.00
N VAL A 911 20.36 -20.12 7.72
CA VAL A 911 19.36 -20.51 8.72
C VAL A 911 18.03 -20.86 8.05
N ARG A 912 17.59 -22.12 8.18
CA ARG A 912 16.39 -22.67 7.54
C ARG A 912 15.71 -23.67 8.44
N GLU A 913 14.42 -23.92 8.24
CA GLU A 913 13.72 -25.03 8.87
C GLU A 913 14.28 -26.36 8.36
N LEU A 914 14.60 -27.30 9.26
CA LEU A 914 15.05 -28.64 8.88
C LEU A 914 13.86 -29.54 8.55
N VAL A 915 12.78 -29.40 9.31
CA VAL A 915 11.53 -30.15 9.18
C VAL A 915 10.39 -29.16 9.04
N PRO A 916 9.69 -29.10 7.88
CA PRO A 916 8.54 -28.22 7.71
C PRO A 916 7.48 -28.44 8.79
N GLY A 917 7.06 -27.36 9.45
CA GLY A 917 6.06 -27.38 10.52
C GLY A 917 6.62 -27.66 11.91
N ASP A 918 7.93 -27.83 12.05
CA ASP A 918 8.63 -27.94 13.34
C ASP A 918 9.75 -26.89 13.42
N ASP A 919 9.43 -25.73 13.98
CA ASP A 919 10.35 -24.60 14.14
C ASP A 919 11.45 -24.84 15.20
N THR A 920 11.37 -25.94 15.95
CA THR A 920 12.39 -26.32 16.94
C THR A 920 13.56 -27.08 16.33
N GLN A 921 13.48 -27.46 15.06
CA GLN A 921 14.54 -28.16 14.33
C GLN A 921 14.98 -27.34 13.13
N LEU A 922 16.18 -26.75 13.23
CA LEU A 922 16.74 -25.87 12.22
C LEU A 922 17.98 -26.47 11.56
N LEU A 923 18.21 -26.06 10.33
CA LEU A 923 19.43 -26.26 9.57
C LEU A 923 20.19 -24.93 9.55
N VAL A 924 21.48 -24.97 9.87
CA VAL A 924 22.42 -23.87 9.60
C VAL A 924 23.44 -24.34 8.58
N ALA A 925 23.20 -23.95 7.34
CA ALA A 925 23.95 -24.36 6.17
C ALA A 925 24.37 -23.13 5.36
N PRO A 926 25.37 -22.36 5.84
CA PRO A 926 25.86 -21.18 5.14
C PRO A 926 26.48 -21.57 3.79
N GLU A 927 26.20 -20.78 2.77
CA GLU A 927 26.58 -20.98 1.38
C GLU A 927 26.96 -19.64 0.74
N SER A 928 28.19 -19.51 0.25
CA SER A 928 28.65 -18.33 -0.50
C SER A 928 29.88 -18.65 -1.34
N ASP A 929 29.89 -18.16 -2.59
CA ASP A 929 31.01 -18.33 -3.52
C ASP A 929 31.97 -17.14 -3.53
N THR A 930 31.50 -15.94 -3.13
CA THR A 930 32.29 -14.70 -3.26
C THR A 930 32.56 -13.94 -1.97
N LEU A 931 31.91 -14.26 -0.84
CA LEU A 931 32.12 -13.55 0.43
C LEU A 931 33.19 -14.22 1.30
N ASP A 932 33.96 -13.42 2.04
CA ASP A 932 35.02 -13.93 2.93
C ASP A 932 34.53 -14.12 4.37
N TRP A 933 33.50 -13.37 4.77
CA TRP A 933 32.83 -13.50 6.05
C TRP A 933 31.40 -12.96 5.98
N ALA A 934 30.53 -13.48 6.84
CA ALA A 934 29.21 -12.93 7.13
C ALA A 934 28.82 -13.19 8.59
N GLU A 935 28.06 -12.28 9.18
CA GLU A 935 27.47 -12.43 10.50
C GLU A 935 26.08 -11.80 10.58
N GLY A 936 25.23 -12.34 11.43
CA GLY A 936 23.88 -11.82 11.60
C GLY A 936 23.04 -12.63 12.58
N ALA A 937 21.79 -12.20 12.70
CA ALA A 937 20.76 -12.86 13.48
C ALA A 937 19.49 -13.05 12.65
N VAL A 938 18.85 -14.20 12.82
CA VAL A 938 17.53 -14.51 12.26
C VAL A 938 16.52 -14.58 13.41
N PRO A 939 15.36 -13.90 13.31
CA PRO A 939 14.32 -13.95 14.33
C PRO A 939 13.77 -15.37 14.51
N HIS A 940 13.44 -15.71 15.76
CA HIS A 940 12.74 -16.93 16.11
C HIS A 940 11.97 -16.70 17.41
N ARG A 941 10.80 -17.33 17.59
CA ARG A 941 9.87 -17.04 18.70
C ARG A 941 10.45 -17.28 20.10
N LEU A 942 11.46 -18.13 20.21
CA LEU A 942 12.18 -18.41 21.48
C LEU A 942 13.40 -17.50 21.70
N GLY A 943 13.72 -16.62 20.76
CA GLY A 943 14.94 -15.80 20.76
C GLY A 943 15.72 -15.94 19.45
N GLN A 944 16.64 -15.01 19.20
CA GLN A 944 17.39 -14.93 17.94
C GLN A 944 18.30 -16.15 17.70
N ILE A 945 18.41 -16.58 16.43
CA ILE A 945 19.45 -17.50 15.96
C ILE A 945 20.60 -16.67 15.41
N THR A 946 21.76 -16.67 16.06
CA THR A 946 22.94 -15.92 15.59
C THR A 946 23.90 -16.84 14.84
N VAL A 947 24.40 -16.36 13.70
CA VAL A 947 25.38 -17.08 12.88
C VAL A 947 26.50 -16.11 12.52
N ALA A 948 27.74 -16.53 12.68
CA ALA A 948 28.91 -15.80 12.21
C ALA A 948 29.91 -16.77 11.61
N TRP A 949 30.38 -16.50 10.39
CA TRP A 949 31.41 -17.28 9.74
C TRP A 949 32.45 -16.42 9.04
N ARG A 950 33.68 -16.93 8.94
CA ARG A 950 34.78 -16.31 8.20
C ARG A 950 35.75 -17.37 7.66
N ILE A 951 36.38 -17.06 6.54
CA ILE A 951 37.41 -17.90 5.91
C ILE A 951 38.79 -17.39 6.35
N GLU A 952 39.64 -18.28 6.87
CA GLU A 952 41.05 -18.01 7.15
C GLU A 952 41.90 -19.13 6.52
N GLY A 953 42.53 -18.84 5.37
CA GLY A 953 43.25 -19.85 4.60
C GLY A 953 42.30 -20.91 4.03
N LEU A 954 42.54 -22.19 4.39
CA LEU A 954 41.67 -23.31 4.02
C LEU A 954 40.61 -23.63 5.08
N CYS A 955 40.52 -22.82 6.14
CA CYS A 955 39.64 -23.08 7.28
C CYS A 955 38.38 -22.21 7.24
N LEU A 956 37.23 -22.82 7.56
CA LEU A 956 35.97 -22.14 7.86
C LEU A 956 35.78 -22.05 9.37
N HIS A 957 35.86 -20.84 9.91
CA HIS A 957 35.46 -20.58 11.30
C HIS A 957 33.97 -20.30 11.32
N LEU A 958 33.20 -21.11 12.05
CA LEU A 958 31.73 -20.96 12.14
C LEU A 958 31.28 -20.98 13.60
N ARG A 959 30.51 -19.95 13.99
CA ARG A 959 29.84 -19.84 15.28
C ARG A 959 28.34 -19.77 15.06
N VAL A 960 27.61 -20.57 15.82
CA VAL A 960 26.14 -20.58 15.84
C VAL A 960 25.67 -20.52 17.30
N GLN A 961 24.68 -19.67 17.58
CA GLN A 961 23.97 -19.67 18.86
C GLN A 961 22.48 -19.70 18.61
N ALA A 962 21.77 -20.50 19.40
CA ALA A 962 20.32 -20.66 19.35
C ALA A 962 19.79 -20.64 20.80
N PRO A 963 18.53 -20.20 21.03
CA PRO A 963 17.92 -20.24 22.35
C PRO A 963 17.64 -21.68 22.78
N ASP A 964 17.45 -21.87 24.09
CA ASP A 964 17.07 -23.16 24.65
C ASP A 964 15.78 -23.68 24.01
N GLY A 965 15.74 -24.98 23.70
CA GLY A 965 14.62 -25.64 23.02
C GLY A 965 14.75 -25.71 21.50
N VAL A 966 15.72 -25.01 20.88
CA VAL A 966 15.99 -25.10 19.44
C VAL A 966 17.19 -26.02 19.17
N ARG A 967 17.00 -27.03 18.33
CA ARG A 967 18.05 -27.93 17.84
C ARG A 967 18.51 -27.50 16.46
N VAL A 968 19.83 -27.48 16.26
CA VAL A 968 20.44 -27.01 15.01
C VAL A 968 21.33 -28.09 14.40
N LEU A 969 21.09 -28.42 13.14
CA LEU A 969 22.01 -29.20 12.30
C LEU A 969 22.92 -28.26 11.51
N ILE A 970 24.23 -28.39 11.67
CA ILE A 970 25.20 -27.51 10.98
C ILE A 970 25.83 -28.22 9.77
N ARG A 971 25.57 -27.70 8.56
CA ARG A 971 26.05 -28.29 7.29
C ARG A 971 26.36 -27.21 6.24
N PRO A 972 27.52 -26.53 6.29
CA PRO A 972 27.92 -25.57 5.26
C PRO A 972 27.90 -26.19 3.86
N ALA A 973 27.55 -25.39 2.85
CA ALA A 973 27.33 -25.84 1.48
C ALA A 973 28.21 -25.08 0.47
N GLY A 974 28.20 -25.55 -0.79
CA GLY A 974 28.98 -24.94 -1.88
C GLY A 974 30.48 -24.89 -1.56
N ARG A 975 31.13 -23.77 -1.90
CA ARG A 975 32.54 -23.50 -1.58
C ARG A 975 32.83 -23.62 -0.08
N LEU A 976 31.94 -23.15 0.80
CA LEU A 976 32.15 -23.16 2.26
C LEU A 976 32.15 -24.58 2.84
N GLY A 977 31.37 -25.49 2.25
CA GLY A 977 31.33 -26.90 2.64
C GLY A 977 32.60 -27.70 2.29
N GLN A 978 33.49 -27.14 1.46
CA GLN A 978 34.74 -27.78 1.04
C GLN A 978 35.95 -27.40 1.93
N LEU A 979 35.76 -26.49 2.90
CA LEU A 979 36.81 -25.98 3.78
C LEU A 979 36.92 -26.80 5.08
N ASP A 980 38.10 -26.80 5.69
CA ASP A 980 38.33 -27.45 6.99
C ASP A 980 37.59 -26.68 8.10
N ARG A 981 36.69 -27.36 8.82
CA ARG A 981 35.80 -26.71 9.79
C ARG A 981 36.48 -26.50 11.15
N ILE A 982 36.46 -25.27 11.65
CA ILE A 982 36.81 -24.93 13.02
C ILE A 982 35.55 -24.41 13.73
N VAL A 983 34.95 -25.25 14.56
CA VAL A 983 33.76 -24.93 15.36
C VAL A 983 34.21 -24.74 16.82
N PRO A 984 34.24 -23.51 17.37
CA PRO A 984 34.46 -23.31 18.80
C PRO A 984 33.31 -23.96 19.57
N SER A 985 33.61 -24.62 20.70
CA SER A 985 32.61 -25.28 21.57
C SER A 985 31.36 -24.40 21.76
N THR A 986 30.20 -24.90 21.33
CA THR A 986 28.91 -24.24 21.49
C THR A 986 28.64 -24.03 22.98
N ARG A 987 28.52 -22.77 23.44
CA ARG A 987 28.06 -22.49 24.80
C ARG A 987 26.53 -22.45 24.79
N ASN A 988 25.96 -23.39 25.54
CA ASN A 988 24.54 -23.60 25.87
C ASN A 988 23.62 -24.00 24.70
N GLY A 989 23.01 -25.18 24.80
CA GLY A 989 21.80 -25.57 24.06
C GLY A 989 21.96 -26.37 22.75
N ALA A 990 22.99 -26.13 21.94
CA ALA A 990 23.11 -26.78 20.62
C ALA A 990 23.64 -28.23 20.73
N SER A 991 22.73 -29.20 20.72
CA SER A 991 23.08 -30.61 20.42
C SER A 991 23.13 -30.80 18.90
N GLU A 992 24.29 -31.19 18.37
CA GLU A 992 24.40 -31.59 16.96
C GLU A 992 23.56 -32.86 16.73
N LEU A 993 22.64 -32.81 15.76
CA LEU A 993 21.94 -34.01 15.29
C LEU A 993 22.95 -34.92 14.57
N PRO A 994 23.02 -36.24 14.89
CA PRO A 994 23.92 -37.16 14.21
C PRO A 994 23.60 -37.24 12.71
N SER A 995 24.64 -37.33 11.88
CA SER A 995 24.55 -37.40 10.43
C SER A 995 23.85 -38.69 9.97
N GLN A 996 22.54 -38.63 9.69
CA GLN A 996 21.83 -39.71 9.01
C GLN A 996 21.66 -39.44 7.50
N PRO A 997 21.81 -40.46 6.63
CA PRO A 997 21.74 -40.31 5.18
C PRO A 997 20.32 -40.03 4.63
N SER A 998 19.26 -40.21 5.41
CA SER A 998 17.87 -39.98 4.96
C SER A 998 17.39 -38.52 5.00
N VAL A 999 18.17 -37.62 5.63
CA VAL A 999 17.80 -36.21 5.83
C VAL A 999 17.94 -35.38 4.54
N ASP A 1000 18.69 -35.86 3.54
CA ASP A 1000 19.02 -35.10 2.33
C ASP A 1000 17.80 -34.78 1.43
N THR A 1001 16.76 -35.63 1.46
CA THR A 1001 15.49 -35.39 0.76
C THR A 1001 14.55 -34.45 1.52
N GLN A 1002 14.59 -34.46 2.86
CA GLN A 1002 13.80 -33.54 3.71
C GLN A 1002 14.40 -32.12 3.73
N HIS A 1003 15.73 -32.00 3.79
CA HIS A 1003 16.48 -30.74 3.69
C HIS A 1003 16.13 -29.95 2.42
N ARG A 1004 15.90 -30.67 1.32
CA ARG A 1004 15.60 -30.08 0.02
C ARG A 1004 14.13 -29.60 -0.09
N ALA A 1005 13.21 -30.07 0.74
CA ALA A 1005 11.80 -29.69 0.66
C ALA A 1005 11.46 -28.37 1.39
N ALA A 1006 12.23 -27.98 2.40
CA ALA A 1006 11.85 -26.90 3.32
C ALA A 1006 11.74 -25.50 2.70
N VAL A 1007 12.50 -25.20 1.64
CA VAL A 1007 12.76 -23.80 1.21
C VAL A 1007 12.61 -23.60 -0.30
N LEU A 1008 11.49 -24.05 -0.87
CA LEU A 1008 11.15 -23.73 -2.25
C LEU A 1008 10.04 -22.67 -2.29
N PRO A 1009 10.24 -21.57 -3.05
CA PRO A 1009 9.31 -20.45 -3.13
C PRO A 1009 7.95 -20.81 -3.71
#